data_AF-A0A356J485-F1
#
_entry.id   AF-A0A356J485-F1
#
_cell.length_a   1.000
_cell.length_b   1.000
_cell.length_c   1.000
_cell.angle_alpha   90.00
_cell.angle_beta   90.00
_cell.angle_gamma   90.00
#
_symmetry.space_group_name_H-M   'P 1'
#
loop_
_entity.id
_entity.type
_entity.pdbx_description
1 polymer ?
#
loop_
_entity_poly.entity_id
_entity_poly.type
_entity_poly.pdbx_seq_one_letter_code
_entity_poly.pdbx_strand_id
1 'polypeptide(L)'
;MRDAALAVKDGSVIELTDNVVWKCGVSFAGGKRSRDVRFVHNTCVEAGLGWGPGKTGAPRGSHLSLAGEAFIASNVFYRCAEYAVRLSGTAKAALDDNLYWLPPDWDGVENRICRWTGKTGEPRLFESGEKSFRRFRQETGLETRGVFRKPDFTNAYRKDYRLFSAGANYGARGMPGVDEDQFVTNGAPYGMESLRSGLWTVSAGGRPAFVHRAFARYNSVSYPRDEYAFVNLEAKEGLELFIEACDGRDLSNVLIQPASAPVRLTRQGRSRLSVKVLRPCKFSIEPDERRTGPLFVFANPPEKNVPSADDPKVKYFDAGLHRVPGDVVRLGTGETLYLAEGAVLQAAVRAEGSDIRLCGRGVLDASVFESTRGNKGPQYAFVDLYKCRNVTLEDLTILGSYHWTVYPEGCDGVTLRNVKICGSRCANDDGIDPSNTRDLLIDDCFFRTQDDSVAVKGITRENGNCERIVVRNSIFWCDFARIVCLGHESRAAHIAGFRFENNDIVRYVRPLMLIEPGDDMAISNVVFRNVRVRTDVHGRTEATMRIQPVVNVYTQSDKPGRIANVEVSQVAFEGTAIPLRFFVKGGDRTRMTRNVRFSGVTVDGVPATEQTPARPAGCTVSNVWFDGEARPDGEEPLFVRGPYTEGIVFEAGATESRTMRVSPKDDAWWWARRDEKAREIAAFRGKEVDLALLGDSITQGWDGQPALERLRKSRTVLTLGYNGDTVGNLRWRCLWGELDGYRARDILVLIGTNDLGGGDAKPEDVFAAVRKLVALIRIKQPNARIHLLAVLPRDVGGKETPRLWPDRISACNRLFEGLADGRHVFFHDVGARFLDATGRLNAALFWDRLHPNPSGYGVLAEEIERMLSVRN
;
A
#
# COMPACT_ATOMS: atom_id res chain seq x y z
N MET A 1 5.40 24.19 -29.48
CA MET A 1 5.24 25.50 -30.15
C MET A 1 4.80 25.28 -31.60
N ARG A 2 3.80 26.03 -32.08
CA ARG A 2 3.26 25.93 -33.45
C ARG A 2 3.14 27.35 -34.03
N ASP A 3 3.73 27.60 -35.20
CA ASP A 3 3.63 28.84 -35.98
C ASP A 3 4.01 30.17 -35.25
N ALA A 4 4.83 30.12 -34.19
CA ALA A 4 5.26 31.30 -33.43
C ALA A 4 6.73 31.67 -33.71
N ALA A 5 7.06 32.95 -33.82
CA ALA A 5 8.46 33.40 -33.82
C ALA A 5 8.79 33.94 -32.43
N LEU A 6 9.69 33.25 -31.71
CA LEU A 6 10.28 33.76 -30.47
C LEU A 6 11.49 34.63 -30.82
N ALA A 7 11.37 35.93 -30.57
CA ALA A 7 12.48 36.87 -30.58
C ALA A 7 12.78 37.25 -29.13
N VAL A 8 14.02 37.07 -28.69
CA VAL A 8 14.42 37.33 -27.30
C VAL A 8 15.26 38.60 -27.21
N LYS A 9 15.08 39.37 -26.14
CA LYS A 9 15.80 40.64 -25.89
C LYS A 9 17.28 40.40 -25.61
N ASP A 10 18.13 41.32 -26.06
CA ASP A 10 19.58 41.33 -25.86
C ASP A 10 19.97 41.17 -24.38
N GLY A 11 20.99 40.34 -24.10
CA GLY A 11 21.56 40.16 -22.76
C GLY A 11 20.88 39.13 -21.84
N SER A 12 19.88 38.39 -22.32
CA SER A 12 19.15 37.38 -21.52
C SER A 12 19.85 36.01 -21.56
N VAL A 13 19.91 35.30 -20.41
CA VAL A 13 20.17 33.85 -20.36
C VAL A 13 18.87 33.13 -20.73
N ILE A 14 18.91 32.21 -21.68
CA ILE A 14 17.71 31.59 -22.25
C ILE A 14 17.85 30.07 -22.23
N GLU A 15 16.94 29.40 -21.54
CA GLU A 15 16.88 27.94 -21.49
C GLU A 15 15.54 27.43 -22.05
N LEU A 16 15.63 26.57 -23.06
CA LEU A 16 14.51 25.92 -23.73
C LEU A 16 14.75 24.42 -23.69
N THR A 17 13.99 23.71 -22.85
CA THR A 17 14.10 22.26 -22.71
C THR A 17 12.79 21.52 -22.91
N ASP A 18 12.87 20.29 -23.42
CA ASP A 18 11.75 19.34 -23.49
C ASP A 18 10.55 19.79 -24.34
N ASN A 19 10.77 20.62 -25.36
CA ASN A 19 9.70 21.13 -26.22
C ASN A 19 9.56 20.34 -27.53
N VAL A 20 8.33 20.25 -28.05
CA VAL A 20 8.09 19.93 -29.47
C VAL A 20 7.93 21.24 -30.27
N VAL A 21 8.83 21.46 -31.22
CA VAL A 21 8.83 22.62 -32.14
C VAL A 21 8.35 22.15 -33.51
N TRP A 22 7.16 22.56 -33.91
CA TRP A 22 6.50 22.08 -35.14
C TRP A 22 6.31 23.21 -36.15
N LYS A 23 6.84 23.07 -37.38
CA LYS A 23 6.70 24.05 -38.48
C LYS A 23 6.98 25.51 -38.07
N CYS A 24 8.00 25.71 -37.24
CA CYS A 24 8.24 26.97 -36.55
C CYS A 24 9.75 27.28 -36.57
N GLY A 25 10.11 28.57 -36.55
CA GLY A 25 11.48 29.05 -36.42
C GLY A 25 11.74 29.65 -35.04
N VAL A 26 12.91 29.37 -34.46
CA VAL A 26 13.37 29.92 -33.17
C VAL A 26 14.62 30.76 -33.41
N SER A 27 14.56 32.06 -33.19
CA SER A 27 15.67 32.96 -33.50
C SER A 27 16.25 33.58 -32.24
N PHE A 28 17.46 33.19 -31.88
CA PHE A 28 18.28 33.80 -30.83
C PHE A 28 19.19 34.90 -31.41
N ALA A 29 18.71 35.59 -32.46
CA ALA A 29 19.41 36.69 -33.11
C ALA A 29 19.14 38.01 -32.37
N GLY A 30 19.70 38.15 -31.17
CA GLY A 30 19.85 39.44 -30.51
C GLY A 30 21.08 40.18 -31.03
N GLY A 31 21.04 41.50 -31.11
CA GLY A 31 22.17 42.33 -31.49
C GLY A 31 23.39 42.07 -30.59
N LYS A 32 24.51 41.68 -31.20
CA LYS A 32 25.88 41.63 -30.66
C LYS A 32 26.17 40.96 -29.28
N ARG A 33 25.23 40.62 -28.38
CA ARG A 33 25.56 40.10 -27.02
C ARG A 33 24.46 39.26 -26.33
N SER A 34 24.02 38.15 -26.91
CA SER A 34 23.43 37.05 -26.11
C SER A 34 24.57 36.23 -25.50
N ARG A 35 24.61 36.12 -24.17
CA ARG A 35 25.46 35.16 -23.45
C ARG A 35 24.54 34.09 -22.90
N ASP A 36 24.86 32.82 -23.18
CA ASP A 36 24.28 31.61 -22.58
C ASP A 36 22.86 31.22 -23.04
N VAL A 37 22.76 30.68 -24.26
CA VAL A 37 21.56 29.96 -24.75
C VAL A 37 21.70 28.45 -24.49
N ARG A 38 20.74 27.83 -23.81
CA ARG A 38 20.64 26.37 -23.64
C ARG A 38 19.40 25.83 -24.37
N PHE A 39 19.60 24.96 -25.34
CA PHE A 39 18.53 24.31 -26.11
C PHE A 39 18.72 22.79 -26.00
N VAL A 40 18.02 22.15 -25.06
CA VAL A 40 18.31 20.76 -24.65
C VAL A 40 17.05 19.89 -24.67
N HIS A 41 17.12 18.64 -25.14
CA HIS A 41 15.97 17.69 -25.14
C HIS A 41 14.73 18.11 -25.96
N ASN A 42 14.88 19.02 -26.93
CA ASN A 42 13.77 19.43 -27.78
C ASN A 42 13.62 18.51 -29.01
N THR A 43 12.41 18.45 -29.53
CA THR A 43 12.04 17.72 -30.74
C THR A 43 11.55 18.71 -31.80
N CYS A 44 12.39 18.96 -32.79
CA CYS A 44 12.11 19.85 -33.91
C CYS A 44 11.61 19.05 -35.10
N VAL A 45 10.38 19.35 -35.55
CA VAL A 45 9.73 18.67 -36.67
C VAL A 45 9.33 19.68 -37.72
N GLU A 46 9.86 19.52 -38.93
CA GLU A 46 9.59 20.43 -40.06
C GLU A 46 9.87 21.92 -39.69
N ALA A 47 10.72 22.15 -38.68
CA ALA A 47 11.19 23.47 -38.24
C ALA A 47 12.24 24.01 -39.23
N GLY A 48 12.16 25.31 -39.56
CA GLY A 48 12.34 25.76 -40.96
C GLY A 48 13.74 25.93 -41.58
N LEU A 49 13.67 26.04 -42.93
CA LEU A 49 14.66 26.34 -43.99
C LEU A 49 14.80 27.87 -44.28
N GLY A 50 16.03 28.42 -44.47
CA GLY A 50 16.33 29.88 -44.63
C GLY A 50 15.61 30.64 -45.78
N TRP A 51 15.57 31.99 -45.90
CA TRP A 51 16.53 33.10 -45.63
C TRP A 51 15.87 34.38 -45.03
N GLY A 52 16.61 35.07 -44.14
CA GLY A 52 16.66 36.55 -44.04
C GLY A 52 15.54 37.31 -43.30
N PRO A 53 15.83 38.28 -42.40
CA PRO A 53 14.82 39.05 -41.64
C PRO A 53 13.92 40.01 -42.43
N GLY A 54 13.81 39.91 -43.77
CA GLY A 54 13.00 40.89 -44.50
C GLY A 54 13.07 40.82 -46.02
N LYS A 55 12.48 39.79 -46.64
CA LYS A 55 11.92 39.89 -47.99
C LYS A 55 10.62 39.10 -48.07
N THR A 56 9.54 39.82 -48.32
CA THR A 56 8.16 39.33 -48.47
C THR A 56 8.03 38.39 -49.66
N GLY A 57 7.61 37.14 -49.46
CA GLY A 57 7.28 36.23 -50.57
C GLY A 57 7.14 34.74 -50.27
N ALA A 58 7.70 34.21 -49.17
CA ALA A 58 7.56 32.80 -48.78
C ALA A 58 6.74 32.64 -47.49
N PRO A 59 6.05 31.49 -47.26
CA PRO A 59 5.23 31.26 -46.07
C PRO A 59 6.03 31.44 -44.78
N ARG A 60 5.40 32.05 -43.78
CA ARG A 60 6.01 32.57 -42.54
C ARG A 60 6.86 31.55 -41.76
N GLY A 61 8.08 31.97 -41.36
CA GLY A 61 8.79 31.52 -40.14
C GLY A 61 9.77 30.35 -40.27
N SER A 62 11.04 30.60 -40.60
CA SER A 62 11.94 29.49 -40.98
C SER A 62 13.45 29.68 -40.69
N HIS A 63 13.88 29.64 -39.41
CA HIS A 63 15.28 29.33 -39.04
C HIS A 63 15.45 29.05 -37.53
N LEU A 64 16.44 28.22 -37.17
CA LEU A 64 17.16 28.28 -35.89
C LEU A 64 18.36 29.21 -36.09
N SER A 65 18.44 30.37 -35.43
CA SER A 65 19.59 31.28 -35.58
C SER A 65 20.21 31.57 -34.22
N LEU A 66 21.51 31.31 -34.09
CA LEU A 66 22.26 31.54 -32.86
C LEU A 66 23.20 32.73 -33.07
N ALA A 67 23.09 33.75 -32.22
CA ALA A 67 24.12 34.79 -32.10
C ALA A 67 24.77 34.64 -30.71
N GLY A 68 26.08 34.39 -30.63
CA GLY A 68 26.80 34.26 -29.35
C GLY A 68 27.26 32.84 -28.99
N GLU A 69 27.46 32.58 -27.70
CA GLU A 69 27.77 31.25 -27.15
C GLU A 69 26.48 30.48 -26.87
N ALA A 70 26.36 29.25 -27.39
CA ALA A 70 25.15 28.43 -27.26
C ALA A 70 25.48 26.96 -26.97
N PHE A 71 24.68 26.33 -26.12
CA PHE A 71 24.73 24.91 -25.79
C PHE A 71 23.47 24.23 -26.33
N ILE A 72 23.63 23.34 -27.31
CA ILE A 72 22.55 22.63 -27.98
C ILE A 72 22.82 21.14 -27.81
N ALA A 73 22.07 20.47 -26.95
CA ALA A 73 22.35 19.07 -26.64
C ALA A 73 21.13 18.17 -26.65
N SER A 74 21.30 16.93 -27.09
CA SER A 74 20.31 15.87 -26.96
C SER A 74 18.94 16.21 -27.58
N ASN A 75 18.92 16.92 -28.72
CA ASN A 75 17.71 17.26 -29.45
C ASN A 75 17.47 16.34 -30.66
N VAL A 76 16.23 16.29 -31.15
CA VAL A 76 15.85 15.60 -32.39
C VAL A 76 15.49 16.60 -33.49
N PHE A 77 16.08 16.46 -34.66
CA PHE A 77 15.73 17.24 -35.86
C PHE A 77 15.17 16.32 -36.94
N TYR A 78 13.84 16.34 -37.10
CA TYR A 78 13.09 15.48 -38.01
C TYR A 78 12.51 16.28 -39.17
N ARG A 79 12.89 15.95 -40.40
CA ARG A 79 12.47 16.69 -41.62
C ARG A 79 12.80 18.19 -41.56
N CYS A 80 13.85 18.53 -40.82
CA CYS A 80 14.45 19.85 -40.79
C CYS A 80 15.66 19.80 -41.74
N ALA A 81 15.66 20.59 -42.82
CA ALA A 81 16.88 20.69 -43.61
C ALA A 81 17.94 21.43 -42.80
N GLU A 82 19.15 20.86 -42.70
CA GLU A 82 20.28 21.47 -41.98
C GLU A 82 20.85 22.67 -42.74
N TYR A 83 20.11 23.77 -42.79
CA TYR A 83 20.65 25.09 -43.10
C TYR A 83 21.03 25.87 -41.82
N ALA A 84 21.05 25.18 -40.67
CA ALA A 84 20.49 25.74 -39.44
C ALA A 84 21.48 26.35 -38.44
N VAL A 85 22.79 26.37 -38.69
CA VAL A 85 23.71 27.10 -37.80
C VAL A 85 24.44 28.18 -38.57
N ARG A 86 23.83 29.36 -38.59
CA ARG A 86 24.51 30.60 -39.01
C ARG A 86 25.49 31.03 -37.92
N LEU A 87 26.71 30.52 -37.96
CA LEU A 87 27.80 31.05 -37.13
C LEU A 87 28.29 32.37 -37.72
N SER A 88 28.01 33.50 -37.07
CA SER A 88 28.64 34.77 -37.44
C SER A 88 30.00 34.89 -36.75
N GLY A 89 31.09 34.92 -37.51
CA GLY A 89 32.43 35.27 -37.00
C GLY A 89 32.93 34.35 -35.87
N THR A 90 32.96 34.86 -34.63
CA THR A 90 33.57 34.25 -33.43
C THR A 90 32.59 33.44 -32.55
N ALA A 91 31.40 33.09 -33.05
CA ALA A 91 30.41 32.33 -32.29
C ALA A 91 30.88 30.90 -31.98
N LYS A 92 30.68 30.44 -30.73
CA LYS A 92 30.93 29.06 -30.29
C LYS A 92 29.60 28.39 -29.97
N ALA A 93 29.25 27.34 -30.68
CA ALA A 93 28.12 26.48 -30.34
C ALA A 93 28.66 25.09 -29.99
N ALA A 94 28.24 24.55 -28.85
CA ALA A 94 28.43 23.13 -28.55
C ALA A 94 27.18 22.39 -29.00
N LEU A 95 27.29 21.62 -30.08
CA LEU A 95 26.31 20.60 -30.43
C LEU A 95 26.77 19.31 -29.73
N ASP A 96 25.95 18.70 -28.88
CA ASP A 96 26.28 17.41 -28.26
C ASP A 96 25.09 16.45 -28.33
N ASP A 97 25.31 15.21 -28.77
CA ASP A 97 24.29 14.14 -28.76
C ASP A 97 22.97 14.46 -29.51
N ASN A 98 22.99 15.30 -30.54
CA ASN A 98 21.81 15.59 -31.35
C ASN A 98 21.60 14.54 -32.47
N LEU A 99 20.35 14.22 -32.80
CA LEU A 99 20.01 13.36 -33.95
C LEU A 99 19.37 14.16 -35.09
N TYR A 100 19.89 13.96 -36.29
CA TYR A 100 19.40 14.61 -37.51
C TYR A 100 18.87 13.57 -38.51
N TRP A 101 17.72 13.86 -39.11
CA TRP A 101 17.17 13.04 -40.19
C TRP A 101 16.35 13.81 -41.23
N LEU A 102 16.69 13.60 -42.50
CA LEU A 102 16.01 14.14 -43.66
C LEU A 102 15.75 13.00 -44.67
N PRO A 103 14.49 12.69 -45.03
CA PRO A 103 14.20 11.62 -45.97
C PRO A 103 14.52 12.03 -47.42
N PRO A 104 14.85 11.07 -48.31
CA PRO A 104 15.37 11.34 -49.67
C PRO A 104 14.43 12.11 -50.62
N ASP A 105 13.15 12.16 -50.30
CA ASP A 105 12.04 12.57 -51.17
C ASP A 105 11.38 13.91 -50.76
N TRP A 106 11.95 14.61 -49.78
CA TRP A 106 11.26 15.71 -49.10
C TRP A 106 11.29 17.07 -49.81
N ASP A 107 12.30 17.40 -50.62
CA ASP A 107 12.47 18.77 -51.16
C ASP A 107 12.68 18.88 -52.68
N GLY A 108 12.65 17.77 -53.42
CA GLY A 108 12.82 17.78 -54.88
C GLY A 108 14.18 18.29 -55.37
N VAL A 109 15.14 18.56 -54.46
CA VAL A 109 16.51 19.00 -54.76
C VAL A 109 17.43 18.32 -53.74
N GLU A 110 18.07 17.21 -54.13
CA GLU A 110 19.02 16.42 -53.29
C GLU A 110 19.54 17.11 -52.02
N ASN A 111 18.85 16.94 -50.90
CA ASN A 111 19.25 17.11 -49.49
C ASN A 111 20.74 17.49 -49.23
N ARG A 112 21.12 18.76 -49.36
CA ARG A 112 22.51 19.22 -49.11
C ARG A 112 22.71 19.75 -47.70
N ILE A 113 23.86 19.42 -47.09
CA ILE A 113 24.29 20.07 -45.84
C ILE A 113 24.99 21.38 -46.22
N CYS A 114 24.65 22.50 -45.59
CA CYS A 114 25.13 23.82 -46.00
C CYS A 114 25.90 24.54 -44.89
N ARG A 115 27.14 24.97 -45.16
CA ARG A 115 27.89 25.90 -44.29
C ARG A 115 27.89 27.31 -44.89
N TRP A 116 27.42 28.30 -44.15
CA TRP A 116 27.47 29.70 -44.57
C TRP A 116 28.72 30.42 -44.06
N THR A 117 29.55 30.94 -44.99
CA THR A 117 30.74 31.72 -44.69
C THR A 117 30.52 33.21 -44.96
N GLY A 118 29.97 33.95 -43.99
CA GLY A 118 29.92 35.43 -44.02
C GLY A 118 28.92 36.08 -45.00
N LYS A 119 28.75 37.41 -44.90
CA LYS A 119 27.65 38.17 -45.53
C LYS A 119 27.65 38.19 -47.08
N THR A 120 28.74 37.79 -47.74
CA THR A 120 28.88 37.84 -49.21
C THR A 120 29.31 36.51 -49.84
N GLY A 121 29.50 35.44 -49.05
CA GLY A 121 29.91 34.14 -49.57
C GLY A 121 28.71 33.28 -49.95
N GLU A 122 28.73 32.70 -51.15
CA GLU A 122 27.77 31.67 -51.52
C GLU A 122 27.83 30.52 -50.50
N PRO A 123 26.67 29.93 -50.14
CA PRO A 123 26.62 28.77 -49.26
C PRO A 123 27.50 27.64 -49.80
N ARG A 124 28.43 27.12 -49.00
CA ARG A 124 29.18 25.91 -49.37
C ARG A 124 28.31 24.69 -49.07
N LEU A 125 27.89 24.01 -50.12
CA LEU A 125 27.01 22.85 -50.05
C LEU A 125 27.85 21.55 -50.05
N PHE A 126 27.48 20.62 -49.19
CA PHE A 126 27.96 19.25 -49.17
C PHE A 126 26.86 18.32 -49.67
N GLU A 127 27.24 17.17 -50.23
CA GLU A 127 26.30 16.13 -50.68
C GLU A 127 25.44 15.60 -49.53
N SER A 128 24.40 14.82 -49.82
CA SER A 128 23.52 14.26 -48.79
C SER A 128 24.17 13.09 -48.03
N GLY A 129 23.79 12.90 -46.76
CA GLY A 129 24.08 11.68 -46.00
C GLY A 129 25.25 11.75 -45.00
N GLU A 130 25.46 10.63 -44.30
CA GLU A 130 26.32 10.54 -43.12
C GLU A 130 27.78 10.94 -43.38
N LYS A 131 28.33 10.63 -44.56
CA LYS A 131 29.71 11.00 -44.93
C LYS A 131 29.89 12.51 -45.03
N SER A 132 28.93 13.19 -45.65
CA SER A 132 28.93 14.64 -45.79
C SER A 132 28.72 15.35 -44.47
N PHE A 133 27.88 14.78 -43.59
CA PHE A 133 27.70 15.27 -42.22
C PHE A 133 28.99 15.17 -41.41
N ARG A 134 29.69 14.03 -41.48
CA ARG A 134 31.00 13.85 -40.84
C ARG A 134 32.03 14.86 -41.36
N ARG A 135 32.06 15.14 -42.66
CA ARG A 135 32.97 16.14 -43.26
C ARG A 135 32.64 17.57 -42.78
N PHE A 136 31.38 17.95 -42.77
CA PHE A 136 30.94 19.26 -42.25
C PHE A 136 31.37 19.45 -40.79
N ARG A 137 31.17 18.43 -39.94
CA ARG A 137 31.61 18.46 -38.53
C ARG A 137 33.12 18.67 -38.39
N GLN A 138 33.93 17.95 -39.19
CA GLN A 138 35.38 18.10 -39.18
C GLN A 138 35.82 19.50 -39.60
N GLU A 139 35.22 20.08 -40.65
CA GLU A 139 35.61 21.40 -41.16
C GLU A 139 35.14 22.57 -40.26
N THR A 140 34.10 22.38 -39.44
CA THR A 140 33.51 23.44 -38.59
C THR A 140 33.94 23.38 -37.13
N GLY A 141 34.38 22.22 -36.64
CA GLY A 141 34.71 22.01 -35.22
C GLY A 141 33.48 22.02 -34.30
N LEU A 142 32.28 21.77 -34.85
CA LEU A 142 31.00 22.01 -34.17
C LEU A 142 30.55 20.98 -33.12
N GLU A 143 31.17 19.80 -32.98
CA GLU A 143 30.57 18.72 -32.18
C GLU A 143 31.54 17.59 -31.78
N THR A 144 31.22 16.88 -30.67
CA THR A 144 31.91 15.65 -30.23
C THR A 144 31.09 14.35 -30.37
N ARG A 145 29.74 14.37 -30.52
CA ARG A 145 28.90 13.13 -30.49
C ARG A 145 27.63 13.02 -31.38
N GLY A 146 27.09 14.08 -32.00
CA GLY A 146 25.85 14.01 -32.80
C GLY A 146 25.90 13.10 -34.04
N VAL A 147 24.75 12.60 -34.50
CA VAL A 147 24.63 11.60 -35.58
C VAL A 147 23.56 11.94 -36.64
N PHE A 148 23.80 11.55 -37.89
CA PHE A 148 22.82 11.66 -38.99
C PHE A 148 22.28 10.27 -39.32
N ARG A 149 21.08 9.93 -38.83
CA ARG A 149 20.47 8.59 -38.97
C ARG A 149 18.96 8.69 -38.86
N LYS A 150 18.25 7.75 -39.50
CA LYS A 150 16.81 7.55 -39.27
C LYS A 150 16.55 7.36 -37.76
N PRO A 151 15.73 8.21 -37.13
CA PRO A 151 15.37 8.07 -35.73
C PRO A 151 14.42 6.89 -35.58
N ASP A 152 14.57 6.15 -34.49
CA ASP A 152 13.64 5.08 -34.14
C ASP A 152 12.46 5.67 -33.37
N PHE A 153 11.53 6.27 -34.11
CA PHE A 153 10.34 6.88 -33.51
C PHE A 153 9.29 5.85 -33.18
N THR A 154 8.86 5.83 -31.92
CA THR A 154 7.79 4.95 -31.43
C THR A 154 6.40 5.37 -31.89
N ASN A 155 6.18 6.62 -32.35
CA ASN A 155 4.84 7.07 -32.76
C ASN A 155 4.80 8.14 -33.87
N ALA A 156 5.20 7.77 -35.09
CA ALA A 156 5.06 8.61 -36.28
C ALA A 156 3.61 9.04 -36.58
N TYR A 157 2.61 8.25 -36.15
CA TYR A 157 1.19 8.52 -36.37
C TYR A 157 0.61 9.62 -35.46
N ARG A 158 1.13 9.79 -34.23
CA ARG A 158 0.70 10.85 -33.29
C ARG A 158 1.62 12.07 -33.23
N LYS A 159 2.68 12.08 -34.02
CA LYS A 159 3.66 13.17 -34.11
C LYS A 159 4.46 13.41 -32.81
N ASP A 160 4.72 12.36 -32.05
CA ASP A 160 5.66 12.39 -30.91
C ASP A 160 7.00 11.81 -31.39
N TYR A 161 8.03 12.66 -31.44
CA TYR A 161 9.31 12.40 -32.11
C TYR A 161 10.51 12.57 -31.18
N ARG A 162 10.36 12.22 -29.90
CA ARG A 162 11.46 12.25 -28.91
C ARG A 162 12.45 11.10 -29.13
N LEU A 163 13.74 11.37 -28.95
CA LEU A 163 14.86 10.43 -29.11
C LEU A 163 14.97 9.47 -27.92
N PHE A 164 15.19 8.19 -28.19
CA PHE A 164 15.66 7.23 -27.19
C PHE A 164 17.15 7.48 -26.93
N SER A 165 17.55 7.83 -25.70
CA SER A 165 18.93 7.63 -25.27
C SER A 165 19.02 6.28 -24.55
N ALA A 166 19.59 5.30 -25.23
CA ALA A 166 20.08 4.11 -24.56
C ALA A 166 21.23 4.55 -23.63
N GLY A 167 20.97 4.68 -22.34
CA GLY A 167 22.04 4.74 -21.33
C GLY A 167 22.40 6.10 -20.71
N ALA A 168 21.53 7.11 -20.71
CA ALA A 168 21.79 8.32 -19.92
C ALA A 168 21.38 8.13 -18.44
N ASN A 169 22.19 7.36 -17.72
CA ASN A 169 22.36 7.53 -16.28
C ASN A 169 22.86 8.96 -16.04
N TYR A 170 21.97 9.91 -15.72
CA TYR A 170 22.41 11.12 -15.03
C TYR A 170 22.67 10.76 -13.56
N GLY A 171 23.86 10.24 -13.31
CA GLY A 171 24.50 10.41 -12.02
C GLY A 171 24.53 11.91 -11.73
N ALA A 172 23.93 12.30 -10.62
CA ALA A 172 24.06 13.63 -10.05
C ALA A 172 25.50 13.83 -9.58
N ARG A 173 26.43 14.12 -10.50
CA ARG A 173 27.70 14.76 -10.12
C ARG A 173 27.40 16.23 -9.88
N GLY A 174 27.28 16.59 -8.60
CA GLY A 174 27.38 17.98 -8.16
C GLY A 174 26.16 18.54 -7.43
N MET A 175 25.72 17.89 -6.35
CA MET A 175 25.19 18.62 -5.19
C MET A 175 25.84 18.06 -3.91
N PRO A 176 26.49 18.88 -3.06
CA PRO A 176 27.08 18.38 -1.82
C PRO A 176 25.96 17.96 -0.85
N GLY A 177 25.99 16.71 -0.37
CA GLY A 177 25.18 16.26 0.78
C GLY A 177 24.10 15.20 0.55
N VAL A 178 24.09 14.50 -0.59
CA VAL A 178 23.14 13.39 -0.82
C VAL A 178 23.74 12.06 -0.35
N ASP A 179 23.05 11.39 0.58
CA ASP A 179 23.39 10.06 1.08
C ASP A 179 22.93 8.98 0.06
N GLU A 180 23.88 8.40 -0.67
CA GLU A 180 23.61 7.46 -1.78
C GLU A 180 23.03 6.11 -1.32
N ASP A 181 23.12 5.78 -0.02
CA ASP A 181 22.64 4.52 0.55
C ASP A 181 21.10 4.48 0.74
N GLN A 182 20.41 5.60 0.52
CA GLN A 182 18.97 5.77 0.75
C GLN A 182 18.09 5.78 -0.51
N PHE A 183 18.63 5.42 -1.69
CA PHE A 183 17.92 5.57 -2.96
C PHE A 183 17.12 4.34 -3.44
N VAL A 184 15.83 4.49 -3.82
CA VAL A 184 15.11 3.56 -4.74
C VAL A 184 13.87 4.22 -5.40
N THR A 185 14.03 5.04 -6.46
CA THR A 185 12.97 5.20 -7.47
C THR A 185 13.54 5.34 -8.86
N ASN A 186 12.91 4.74 -9.87
CA ASN A 186 13.15 5.16 -11.25
C ASN A 186 12.36 6.46 -11.50
N GLY A 187 13.00 7.48 -12.06
CA GLY A 187 12.32 8.71 -12.47
C GLY A 187 11.14 8.43 -13.42
N ALA A 188 10.32 9.45 -13.65
CA ALA A 188 9.14 9.38 -14.52
C ALA A 188 9.37 8.53 -15.79
N PRO A 189 8.69 7.39 -15.97
CA PRO A 189 8.86 6.55 -17.14
C PRO A 189 8.33 7.25 -18.39
N TYR A 190 8.99 7.02 -19.53
CA TYR A 190 8.72 7.67 -20.81
C TYR A 190 7.24 7.56 -21.23
N GLY A 191 6.65 8.66 -21.72
CA GLY A 191 5.28 8.69 -22.29
C GLY A 191 4.14 8.82 -21.27
N MET A 192 4.46 9.10 -20.00
CA MET A 192 3.49 9.18 -18.91
C MET A 192 3.12 10.61 -18.49
N GLU A 193 3.40 11.64 -19.30
CA GLU A 193 3.16 13.04 -18.93
C GLU A 193 1.68 13.33 -18.65
N SER A 194 0.77 12.73 -19.43
CA SER A 194 -0.67 12.82 -19.19
C SER A 194 -1.14 12.06 -17.96
N LEU A 195 -0.29 11.24 -17.35
CA LEU A 195 -0.57 10.49 -16.14
C LEU A 195 0.03 11.15 -14.90
N ARG A 196 0.75 12.28 -15.04
CA ARG A 196 1.31 13.01 -13.90
C ARG A 196 0.25 13.89 -13.25
N SER A 197 0.17 13.88 -11.92
CA SER A 197 -0.70 14.81 -11.18
C SER A 197 -0.08 16.21 -11.16
N GLY A 198 -0.93 17.22 -11.30
CA GLY A 198 -0.55 18.62 -11.08
C GLY A 198 -0.78 19.09 -9.65
N LEU A 199 -1.37 18.26 -8.79
CA LEU A 199 -1.77 18.64 -7.43
C LEU A 199 -0.64 18.51 -6.41
N TRP A 200 0.29 17.58 -6.64
CA TRP A 200 1.30 17.21 -5.66
C TRP A 200 2.66 16.97 -6.30
N THR A 201 3.72 17.38 -5.61
CA THR A 201 5.06 16.84 -5.82
C THR A 201 5.49 16.03 -4.61
N VAL A 202 6.25 14.99 -4.87
CA VAL A 202 6.85 14.13 -3.85
C VAL A 202 8.31 13.92 -4.20
N SER A 203 9.19 14.01 -3.21
CA SER A 203 10.59 13.60 -3.35
C SER A 203 11.01 12.75 -2.15
N ALA A 204 11.92 11.81 -2.41
CA ALA A 204 12.49 10.90 -1.42
C ALA A 204 14.01 10.86 -1.62
N GLY A 205 14.80 10.95 -0.54
CA GLY A 205 16.27 10.95 -0.65
C GLY A 205 16.84 12.03 -1.59
N GLY A 206 16.17 13.18 -1.67
CA GLY A 206 16.56 14.29 -2.55
C GLY A 206 16.22 14.13 -4.04
N ARG A 207 15.50 13.06 -4.44
CA ARG A 207 15.08 12.86 -5.84
C ARG A 207 13.55 12.89 -6.00
N PRO A 208 13.00 13.45 -7.10
CA PRO A 208 11.56 13.44 -7.35
C PRO A 208 11.01 12.03 -7.59
N ALA A 209 9.87 11.72 -6.99
CA ALA A 209 9.08 10.52 -7.28
C ALA A 209 7.96 10.83 -8.29
N PHE A 210 7.59 9.84 -9.11
CA PHE A 210 6.49 10.03 -10.06
C PHE A 210 5.13 9.97 -9.35
N VAL A 211 4.40 11.08 -9.38
CA VAL A 211 3.06 11.18 -8.80
C VAL A 211 2.03 10.95 -9.88
N HIS A 212 1.37 9.80 -9.83
CA HIS A 212 0.29 9.43 -10.73
C HIS A 212 -0.97 10.24 -10.45
N ARG A 213 -1.63 10.65 -11.53
CA ARG A 213 -2.95 11.26 -11.55
C ARG A 213 -4.02 10.19 -11.68
N ALA A 214 -5.08 10.34 -10.90
CA ALA A 214 -6.29 9.55 -11.00
C ALA A 214 -7.52 10.45 -10.83
N PHE A 215 -8.70 9.95 -11.18
CA PHE A 215 -9.94 10.72 -11.10
C PHE A 215 -11.01 9.93 -10.38
N ALA A 216 -11.67 10.57 -9.44
CA ALA A 216 -12.92 10.12 -8.87
C ALA A 216 -14.10 10.77 -9.60
N ARG A 217 -15.12 9.98 -9.93
CA ARG A 217 -16.47 10.45 -10.26
C ARG A 217 -17.34 10.16 -9.06
N TYR A 218 -18.25 11.06 -8.71
CA TYR A 218 -19.33 10.77 -7.78
C TYR A 218 -20.62 10.64 -8.59
N ASN A 219 -21.48 9.68 -8.24
CA ASN A 219 -22.60 9.20 -9.05
C ASN A 219 -23.78 10.20 -9.23
N SER A 220 -23.50 11.51 -9.28
CA SER A 220 -24.44 12.50 -9.79
C SER A 220 -23.84 13.20 -11.00
N VAL A 221 -24.68 13.48 -11.98
CA VAL A 221 -24.40 14.24 -13.21
C VAL A 221 -23.98 15.70 -12.90
N SER A 222 -23.79 16.05 -11.63
CA SER A 222 -23.71 17.39 -11.07
C SER A 222 -22.45 17.68 -10.22
N TYR A 223 -21.60 16.68 -9.92
CA TYR A 223 -20.29 16.95 -9.32
C TYR A 223 -19.15 16.83 -10.35
N PRO A 224 -18.19 17.77 -10.37
CA PRO A 224 -17.03 17.71 -11.26
C PRO A 224 -16.18 16.46 -10.98
N ARG A 225 -15.34 16.06 -11.95
CA ARG A 225 -14.33 15.01 -11.72
C ARG A 225 -13.31 15.54 -10.72
N ASP A 226 -13.23 14.91 -9.55
CA ASP A 226 -12.23 15.25 -8.56
C ASP A 226 -10.95 14.46 -8.85
N GLU A 227 -9.88 15.19 -9.18
CA GLU A 227 -8.55 14.59 -9.28
C GLU A 227 -8.10 14.13 -7.90
N TYR A 228 -7.45 12.97 -7.83
CA TYR A 228 -6.63 12.55 -6.70
C TYR A 228 -5.31 11.99 -7.24
N ALA A 229 -4.34 11.80 -6.35
CA ALA A 229 -3.01 11.37 -6.74
C ALA A 229 -2.56 10.15 -5.95
N PHE A 230 -1.61 9.41 -6.51
CA PHE A 230 -0.86 8.42 -5.76
C PHE A 230 0.61 8.39 -6.18
N VAL A 231 1.48 7.99 -5.27
CA VAL A 231 2.88 7.73 -5.54
C VAL A 231 3.19 6.30 -5.10
N ASN A 232 3.87 5.56 -5.97
CA ASN A 232 4.35 4.21 -5.70
C ASN A 232 5.88 4.29 -5.61
N LEU A 233 6.44 3.89 -4.49
CA LEU A 233 7.89 3.92 -4.26
C LEU A 233 8.32 2.76 -3.37
N GLU A 234 9.57 2.36 -3.49
CA GLU A 234 10.20 1.47 -2.52
C GLU A 234 10.70 2.28 -1.32
N ALA A 235 10.46 1.76 -0.12
CA ALA A 235 10.82 2.39 1.13
C ALA A 235 11.65 1.45 1.99
N LYS A 236 12.75 1.98 2.52
CA LYS A 236 13.46 1.42 3.66
C LYS A 236 12.94 2.07 4.94
N GLU A 237 13.21 1.43 6.07
CA GLU A 237 12.94 2.02 7.39
C GLU A 237 13.64 3.38 7.52
N GLY A 238 12.87 4.37 7.98
CA GLY A 238 13.35 5.73 8.20
C GLY A 238 13.34 6.64 6.96
N LEU A 239 12.87 6.16 5.79
CA LEU A 239 12.78 6.97 4.57
C LEU A 239 12.05 8.29 4.83
N GLU A 240 12.68 9.41 4.46
CA GLU A 240 12.07 10.72 4.54
C GLU A 240 11.50 11.15 3.19
N LEU A 241 10.23 11.56 3.20
CA LEU A 241 9.50 12.08 2.05
C LEU A 241 9.27 13.58 2.22
N PHE A 242 9.56 14.36 1.19
CA PHE A 242 9.18 15.78 1.11
C PHE A 242 8.03 15.93 0.12
N ILE A 243 6.92 16.48 0.60
CA ILE A 243 5.65 16.51 -0.10
C ILE A 243 5.16 17.95 -0.15
N GLU A 244 4.81 18.44 -1.33
CA GLU A 244 4.30 19.79 -1.55
C GLU A 244 3.00 19.74 -2.34
N ALA A 245 2.01 20.49 -1.88
CA ALA A 245 0.79 20.73 -2.65
C ALA A 245 1.00 21.93 -3.59
N CYS A 246 0.71 21.72 -4.87
CA CYS A 246 1.07 22.66 -5.94
C CYS A 246 -0.04 23.62 -6.36
N ASP A 247 -1.26 23.41 -5.87
CA ASP A 247 -2.46 24.19 -6.22
C ASP A 247 -2.80 25.27 -5.16
N GLY A 248 -1.92 25.49 -4.19
CA GLY A 248 -2.09 26.51 -3.14
C GLY A 248 -3.02 26.11 -1.99
N ARG A 249 -3.46 24.84 -1.93
CA ARG A 249 -4.24 24.33 -0.78
C ARG A 249 -3.45 24.41 0.53
N ASP A 250 -4.19 24.58 1.62
CA ASP A 250 -3.63 24.67 2.97
C ASP A 250 -3.59 23.28 3.63
N LEU A 251 -2.41 22.87 4.11
CA LEU A 251 -2.16 21.60 4.79
C LEU A 251 -2.09 21.76 6.31
N SER A 252 -2.53 22.90 6.86
CA SER A 252 -2.57 23.13 8.31
C SER A 252 -3.52 22.19 9.05
N ASN A 253 -4.53 21.62 8.37
CA ASN A 253 -5.46 20.65 8.93
C ASN A 253 -5.30 19.26 8.30
N VAL A 254 -4.13 18.98 7.73
CA VAL A 254 -3.86 17.71 7.04
C VAL A 254 -4.08 16.51 7.95
N LEU A 255 -4.74 15.49 7.42
CA LEU A 255 -4.93 14.19 8.02
C LEU A 255 -4.01 13.17 7.37
N ILE A 256 -3.51 12.23 8.18
CA ILE A 256 -2.88 11.01 7.70
C ILE A 256 -3.79 9.84 8.07
N GLN A 257 -4.14 9.01 7.07
CA GLN A 257 -4.93 7.80 7.32
C GLN A 257 -4.24 6.53 6.81
N PRO A 258 -4.38 5.39 7.52
CA PRO A 258 -4.98 5.30 8.86
C PRO A 258 -4.14 6.07 9.89
N ALA A 259 -4.77 6.55 10.97
CA ALA A 259 -4.05 7.25 12.05
C ALA A 259 -2.95 6.38 12.70
N SER A 260 -3.04 5.06 12.53
CA SER A 260 -2.06 4.07 12.98
C SER A 260 -0.87 3.87 12.02
N ALA A 261 -0.84 4.58 10.88
CA ALA A 261 0.26 4.49 9.92
C ALA A 261 1.60 4.81 10.62
N PRO A 262 2.65 3.97 10.44
CA PRO A 262 3.92 4.13 11.13
C PRO A 262 4.76 5.25 10.48
N VAL A 263 4.27 6.48 10.56
CA VAL A 263 4.88 7.66 9.96
C VAL A 263 4.93 8.80 10.97
N ARG A 264 5.92 9.69 10.84
CA ARG A 264 6.01 10.93 11.59
C ARG A 264 5.92 12.11 10.64
N LEU A 265 4.90 12.94 10.83
CA LEU A 265 4.66 14.13 10.03
C LEU A 265 5.28 15.37 10.69
N THR A 266 5.99 16.15 9.89
CA THR A 266 6.45 17.49 10.24
C THR A 266 5.94 18.49 9.19
N ARG A 267 5.22 19.52 9.63
CA ARG A 267 4.70 20.56 8.72
C ARG A 267 5.77 21.62 8.46
N GLN A 268 5.89 22.06 7.22
CA GLN A 268 6.86 23.07 6.78
C GLN A 268 6.13 24.22 6.09
N GLY A 269 5.48 25.08 6.88
CA GLY A 269 4.61 26.13 6.35
C GLY A 269 3.24 25.60 5.91
N ARG A 270 2.57 26.33 5.00
CA ARG A 270 1.16 26.07 4.64
C ARG A 270 0.95 24.96 3.61
N SER A 271 1.91 24.70 2.73
CA SER A 271 1.74 23.78 1.59
C SER A 271 2.75 22.63 1.53
N ARG A 272 3.66 22.51 2.50
CA ARG A 272 4.73 21.51 2.50
C ARG A 272 4.76 20.66 3.77
N LEU A 273 5.12 19.40 3.59
CA LEU A 273 5.22 18.38 4.63
C LEU A 273 6.55 17.63 4.46
N SER A 274 7.22 17.33 5.57
CA SER A 274 8.17 16.22 5.66
C SER A 274 7.48 15.05 6.37
N VAL A 275 7.54 13.86 5.78
CA VAL A 275 6.98 12.63 6.33
C VAL A 275 8.09 11.60 6.47
N LYS A 276 8.45 11.26 7.70
CA LYS A 276 9.36 10.15 7.98
C LYS A 276 8.59 8.84 8.05
N VAL A 277 8.80 7.96 7.08
CA VAL A 277 8.26 6.61 7.03
C VAL A 277 9.08 5.72 7.96
N LEU A 278 8.53 5.33 9.10
CA LEU A 278 9.27 4.53 10.09
C LEU A 278 9.47 3.09 9.60
N ARG A 279 8.54 2.54 8.83
CA ARG A 279 8.67 1.25 8.14
C ARG A 279 7.74 1.23 6.92
N PRO A 280 7.97 0.34 5.93
CA PRO A 280 7.10 0.22 4.77
C PRO A 280 5.62 0.13 5.15
N CYS A 281 4.81 0.97 4.52
CA CYS A 281 3.39 1.12 4.82
C CYS A 281 2.64 1.81 3.68
N LYS A 282 1.32 1.87 3.80
CA LYS A 282 0.43 2.61 2.91
C LYS A 282 -0.34 3.62 3.73
N PHE A 283 -0.46 4.84 3.24
CA PHE A 283 -1.23 5.88 3.91
C PHE A 283 -1.74 6.93 2.92
N SER A 284 -2.77 7.67 3.31
CA SER A 284 -3.24 8.87 2.62
C SER A 284 -2.71 10.12 3.31
N ILE A 285 -2.50 11.17 2.50
CA ILE A 285 -2.37 12.54 2.94
C ILE A 285 -3.61 13.27 2.42
N GLU A 286 -4.42 13.73 3.34
CA GLU A 286 -5.71 14.35 3.05
C GLU A 286 -5.65 15.81 3.51
N PRO A 287 -5.75 16.79 2.60
CA PRO A 287 -5.58 18.22 2.93
C PRO A 287 -6.46 18.70 4.09
N ASP A 288 -7.69 18.19 4.13
CA ASP A 288 -8.69 18.45 5.14
C ASP A 288 -9.65 17.24 5.24
N GLU A 289 -10.79 17.43 5.91
CA GLU A 289 -11.84 16.41 5.99
C GLU A 289 -12.61 16.22 4.69
N ARG A 290 -12.37 17.06 3.67
CA ARG A 290 -13.01 16.96 2.37
C ARG A 290 -12.27 15.94 1.52
N ARG A 291 -13.01 15.24 0.67
CA ARG A 291 -12.49 14.13 -0.16
C ARG A 291 -11.71 14.60 -1.40
N THR A 292 -11.39 15.89 -1.48
CA THR A 292 -10.89 16.53 -2.68
C THR A 292 -9.37 16.48 -2.74
N GLY A 293 -8.83 15.85 -3.79
CA GLY A 293 -7.40 15.87 -4.05
C GLY A 293 -6.48 15.10 -3.10
N PRO A 294 -6.87 14.00 -2.42
CA PRO A 294 -5.92 13.30 -1.54
C PRO A 294 -4.71 12.76 -2.32
N LEU A 295 -3.58 12.61 -1.63
CA LEU A 295 -2.40 11.91 -2.12
C LEU A 295 -2.28 10.57 -1.39
N PHE A 296 -2.31 9.46 -2.12
CA PHE A 296 -2.00 8.14 -1.57
C PHE A 296 -0.51 7.84 -1.71
N VAL A 297 0.12 7.45 -0.62
CA VAL A 297 1.54 7.09 -0.58
C VAL A 297 1.64 5.59 -0.36
N PHE A 298 2.17 4.88 -1.36
CA PHE A 298 2.47 3.46 -1.28
C PHE A 298 3.98 3.30 -1.12
N ALA A 299 4.43 3.29 0.14
CA ALA A 299 5.81 3.10 0.54
C ALA A 299 6.07 1.59 0.75
N ASN A 300 6.38 0.89 -0.33
CA ASN A 300 6.44 -0.58 -0.36
C ASN A 300 7.76 -1.09 0.23
N PRO A 301 7.79 -2.31 0.80
CA PRO A 301 9.06 -2.95 1.12
C PRO A 301 9.84 -3.25 -0.18
N PRO A 302 11.16 -3.49 -0.07
CA PRO A 302 11.95 -3.89 -1.21
C PRO A 302 11.38 -5.07 -1.97
N GLU A 303 11.29 -4.94 -3.30
CA GLU A 303 10.76 -5.99 -4.15
C GLU A 303 11.66 -7.24 -4.08
N LYS A 304 11.02 -8.41 -4.04
CA LYS A 304 11.69 -9.71 -3.95
C LYS A 304 11.21 -10.60 -5.07
N ASN A 305 12.09 -11.48 -5.55
CA ASN A 305 11.76 -12.49 -6.56
C ASN A 305 11.27 -11.90 -7.89
N VAL A 306 11.94 -10.85 -8.37
CA VAL A 306 11.74 -10.34 -9.73
C VAL A 306 12.00 -11.48 -10.74
N PRO A 307 11.03 -11.84 -11.60
CA PRO A 307 11.21 -12.90 -12.58
C PRO A 307 12.17 -12.46 -13.69
N SER A 308 12.86 -13.44 -14.31
CA SER A 308 13.73 -13.16 -15.45
C SER A 308 12.92 -12.69 -16.66
N ALA A 309 13.38 -11.64 -17.33
CA ALA A 309 12.79 -11.19 -18.59
C ALA A 309 12.98 -12.20 -19.74
N ASP A 310 13.96 -13.10 -19.64
CA ASP A 310 14.25 -14.14 -20.64
C ASP A 310 13.43 -15.43 -20.43
N ASP A 311 12.64 -15.52 -19.36
CA ASP A 311 11.80 -16.69 -19.11
C ASP A 311 10.62 -16.71 -20.11
N PRO A 312 10.46 -17.76 -20.93
CA PRO A 312 9.40 -17.83 -21.94
C PRO A 312 7.98 -17.90 -21.33
N LYS A 313 7.85 -18.15 -20.03
CA LYS A 313 6.58 -18.12 -19.30
C LYS A 313 6.28 -16.76 -18.68
N VAL A 314 7.16 -15.77 -18.84
CA VAL A 314 7.01 -14.44 -18.25
C VAL A 314 6.70 -13.43 -19.35
N LYS A 315 5.55 -12.76 -19.22
CA LYS A 315 5.18 -11.56 -19.98
C LYS A 315 5.73 -10.36 -19.23
N TYR A 316 6.96 -9.98 -19.56
CA TYR A 316 7.71 -8.94 -18.88
C TYR A 316 7.47 -7.57 -19.52
N PHE A 317 7.09 -6.57 -18.72
CA PHE A 317 7.00 -5.17 -19.13
C PHE A 317 7.93 -4.33 -18.26
N ASP A 318 8.95 -3.74 -18.90
CA ASP A 318 9.89 -2.83 -18.24
C ASP A 318 9.28 -1.43 -18.02
N ALA A 319 10.01 -0.52 -17.39
CA ALA A 319 9.58 0.86 -17.21
C ALA A 319 9.14 1.52 -18.53
N GLY A 320 7.98 2.19 -18.52
CA GLY A 320 7.41 2.86 -19.69
C GLY A 320 5.92 2.62 -19.86
N LEU A 321 5.30 3.32 -20.82
CA LEU A 321 3.91 3.14 -21.19
C LEU A 321 3.73 2.06 -22.26
N HIS A 322 2.94 1.04 -21.96
CA HIS A 322 2.74 -0.16 -22.79
C HIS A 322 1.28 -0.35 -23.19
N ARG A 323 1.08 -0.92 -24.38
CA ARG A 323 -0.21 -1.39 -24.92
C ARG A 323 0.00 -2.74 -25.59
N VAL A 324 -1.06 -3.55 -25.65
CA VAL A 324 -1.02 -4.86 -26.31
C VAL A 324 -2.10 -4.95 -27.39
N PRO A 325 -1.91 -5.78 -28.43
CA PRO A 325 -2.95 -6.03 -29.42
C PRO A 325 -4.25 -6.52 -28.77
N GLY A 326 -5.37 -5.92 -29.16
CA GLY A 326 -6.69 -6.27 -28.63
C GLY A 326 -6.93 -5.83 -27.19
N ASP A 327 -6.05 -5.01 -26.60
CA ASP A 327 -6.17 -4.43 -25.26
C ASP A 327 -6.34 -5.46 -24.11
N VAL A 328 -5.98 -6.72 -24.34
CA VAL A 328 -6.08 -7.81 -23.36
C VAL A 328 -4.80 -8.65 -23.32
N VAL A 329 -4.23 -8.82 -22.13
CA VAL A 329 -3.22 -9.84 -21.84
C VAL A 329 -3.91 -11.13 -21.41
N ARG A 330 -3.65 -12.23 -22.12
CA ARG A 330 -4.16 -13.56 -21.76
C ARG A 330 -3.09 -14.35 -21.03
N LEU A 331 -3.44 -15.03 -19.94
CA LEU A 331 -2.52 -15.88 -19.17
C LEU A 331 -3.06 -17.31 -19.05
N GLY A 332 -2.19 -18.27 -19.31
CA GLY A 332 -2.43 -19.70 -19.15
C GLY A 332 -1.64 -20.31 -17.99
N THR A 333 -1.72 -21.64 -17.86
CA THR A 333 -1.07 -22.38 -16.77
C THR A 333 0.44 -22.13 -16.68
N GLY A 334 0.91 -21.79 -15.47
CA GLY A 334 2.31 -21.52 -15.16
C GLY A 334 2.85 -20.18 -15.68
N GLU A 335 2.01 -19.33 -16.28
CA GLU A 335 2.45 -18.06 -16.83
C GLU A 335 2.45 -16.93 -15.79
N THR A 336 3.40 -16.00 -15.96
CA THR A 336 3.52 -14.80 -15.14
C THR A 336 3.36 -13.55 -15.98
N LEU A 337 2.55 -12.59 -15.55
CA LEU A 337 2.60 -11.20 -15.99
C LEU A 337 3.44 -10.40 -14.98
N TYR A 338 4.52 -9.79 -15.44
CA TYR A 338 5.39 -8.96 -14.60
C TYR A 338 5.43 -7.51 -15.10
N LEU A 339 5.10 -6.56 -14.23
CA LEU A 339 5.21 -5.12 -14.50
C LEU A 339 6.29 -4.51 -13.61
N ALA A 340 7.43 -4.14 -14.18
CA ALA A 340 8.53 -3.52 -13.44
C ALA A 340 8.11 -2.19 -12.79
N GLU A 341 8.90 -1.71 -11.83
CA GLU A 341 8.73 -0.35 -11.32
C GLU A 341 8.78 0.66 -12.47
N GLY A 342 7.76 1.52 -12.55
CA GLY A 342 7.62 2.48 -13.65
C GLY A 342 6.97 1.90 -14.92
N ALA A 343 6.61 0.63 -14.97
CA ALA A 343 5.79 0.12 -16.07
C ALA A 343 4.34 0.59 -15.89
N VAL A 344 3.71 1.08 -16.96
CA VAL A 344 2.26 1.29 -17.04
C VAL A 344 1.73 0.51 -18.21
N LEU A 345 0.93 -0.51 -17.95
CA LEU A 345 0.30 -1.33 -18.96
C LEU A 345 -1.17 -0.96 -19.13
N GLN A 346 -1.52 -0.45 -20.30
CA GLN A 346 -2.90 -0.15 -20.70
C GLN A 346 -3.53 -1.36 -21.38
N ALA A 347 -3.90 -2.36 -20.58
CA ALA A 347 -4.53 -3.59 -21.03
C ALA A 347 -5.31 -4.24 -19.88
N ALA A 348 -6.44 -4.88 -20.21
CA ALA A 348 -7.12 -5.80 -19.30
C ALA A 348 -6.38 -7.14 -19.23
N VAL A 349 -6.69 -7.98 -18.24
CA VAL A 349 -6.08 -9.30 -18.07
C VAL A 349 -7.16 -10.37 -18.02
N ARG A 350 -7.01 -11.44 -18.81
CA ARG A 350 -7.83 -12.65 -18.75
C ARG A 350 -6.95 -13.85 -18.42
N ALA A 351 -7.22 -14.51 -17.31
CA ALA A 351 -6.49 -15.71 -16.88
C ALA A 351 -7.40 -16.93 -16.84
N GLU A 352 -6.86 -18.07 -17.29
CA GLU A 352 -7.51 -19.38 -17.19
C GLU A 352 -6.44 -20.47 -17.06
N GLY A 353 -6.52 -21.31 -16.02
CA GLY A 353 -5.54 -22.36 -15.75
C GLY A 353 -5.05 -22.41 -14.31
N SER A 354 -3.87 -22.97 -14.08
CA SER A 354 -3.28 -23.13 -12.73
C SER A 354 -1.93 -22.43 -12.59
N ASP A 355 -1.56 -22.08 -11.35
CA ASP A 355 -0.22 -21.56 -11.01
C ASP A 355 0.13 -20.27 -11.78
N ILE A 356 -0.79 -19.30 -11.77
CA ILE A 356 -0.67 -18.04 -12.52
C ILE A 356 -0.24 -16.91 -11.59
N ARG A 357 0.68 -16.06 -12.05
CA ARG A 357 1.17 -14.91 -11.26
C ARG A 357 0.99 -13.60 -12.02
N LEU A 358 0.45 -12.60 -11.37
CA LEU A 358 0.46 -11.20 -11.81
C LEU A 358 1.24 -10.44 -10.74
N CYS A 359 2.40 -9.90 -11.07
CA CYS A 359 3.25 -9.28 -10.06
C CYS A 359 4.05 -8.07 -10.56
N GLY A 360 4.61 -7.32 -9.64
CA GLY A 360 5.52 -6.23 -9.94
C GLY A 360 5.06 -4.89 -9.37
N ARG A 361 5.93 -3.88 -9.45
CA ARG A 361 5.66 -2.52 -8.94
C ARG A 361 5.01 -1.58 -9.95
N GLY A 362 4.67 -2.07 -11.14
CA GLY A 362 3.99 -1.30 -12.18
C GLY A 362 2.49 -1.06 -11.95
N VAL A 363 1.87 -0.40 -12.93
CA VAL A 363 0.46 -0.02 -12.94
C VAL A 363 -0.28 -0.70 -14.11
N LEU A 364 -1.37 -1.39 -13.81
CA LEU A 364 -2.39 -1.77 -14.80
C LEU A 364 -3.39 -0.61 -14.93
N ASP A 365 -3.41 0.06 -16.08
CA ASP A 365 -4.18 1.29 -16.30
C ASP A 365 -5.39 1.07 -17.21
N ALA A 366 -6.58 1.09 -16.59
CA ALA A 366 -7.87 1.00 -17.27
C ALA A 366 -8.46 2.36 -17.65
N SER A 367 -7.82 3.47 -17.28
CA SER A 367 -8.39 4.82 -17.43
C SER A 367 -8.59 5.23 -18.89
N VAL A 368 -7.90 4.56 -19.81
CA VAL A 368 -8.04 4.77 -21.26
C VAL A 368 -9.31 4.17 -21.86
N PHE A 369 -9.96 3.23 -21.19
CA PHE A 369 -11.16 2.57 -21.68
C PHE A 369 -12.42 3.37 -21.30
N GLU A 370 -13.42 3.38 -22.17
CA GLU A 370 -14.67 4.10 -21.95
C GLU A 370 -15.44 3.52 -20.74
N SER A 371 -15.94 4.39 -19.85
CA SER A 371 -16.60 3.99 -18.59
C SER A 371 -18.04 4.50 -18.47
N THR A 372 -18.78 4.55 -19.57
CA THR A 372 -20.21 4.87 -19.53
C THR A 372 -21.02 3.65 -19.04
N ARG A 373 -22.24 3.87 -18.50
CA ARG A 373 -23.13 2.78 -18.06
C ARG A 373 -23.23 1.72 -19.16
N GLY A 374 -22.84 0.47 -18.88
CA GLY A 374 -22.99 -0.66 -19.81
C GLY A 374 -21.74 -1.45 -20.20
N ASN A 375 -20.71 -1.53 -19.34
CA ASN A 375 -19.54 -2.41 -19.51
C ASN A 375 -18.89 -2.35 -20.91
N LYS A 376 -18.26 -1.22 -21.23
CA LYS A 376 -17.65 -0.97 -22.55
C LYS A 376 -16.13 -1.17 -22.59
N GLY A 377 -15.57 -1.91 -21.64
CA GLY A 377 -14.16 -2.28 -21.71
C GLY A 377 -13.90 -3.42 -22.69
N PRO A 378 -12.63 -3.78 -22.92
CA PRO A 378 -12.25 -4.86 -23.83
C PRO A 378 -12.76 -6.25 -23.39
N GLN A 379 -13.20 -6.39 -22.14
CA GLN A 379 -13.78 -7.60 -21.54
C GLN A 379 -14.62 -7.24 -20.30
N TYR A 380 -15.34 -8.21 -19.72
CA TYR A 380 -16.35 -7.96 -18.68
C TYR A 380 -15.81 -7.34 -17.38
N ALA A 381 -14.71 -7.86 -16.84
CA ALA A 381 -14.00 -7.30 -15.68
C ALA A 381 -12.57 -6.92 -16.08
N PHE A 382 -11.92 -5.99 -15.38
CA PHE A 382 -10.60 -5.52 -15.80
C PHE A 382 -9.49 -6.58 -15.61
N VAL A 383 -9.51 -7.27 -14.47
CA VAL A 383 -8.72 -8.48 -14.22
C VAL A 383 -9.69 -9.63 -14.01
N ASP A 384 -9.84 -10.46 -15.03
CA ASP A 384 -10.80 -11.54 -15.13
C ASP A 384 -10.10 -12.89 -14.94
N LEU A 385 -10.37 -13.54 -13.81
CA LEU A 385 -9.79 -14.83 -13.44
C LEU A 385 -10.90 -15.88 -13.54
N TYR A 386 -10.85 -16.70 -14.59
CA TYR A 386 -11.91 -17.66 -14.87
C TYR A 386 -11.44 -19.08 -14.60
N LYS A 387 -12.13 -19.77 -13.69
CA LYS A 387 -11.89 -21.16 -13.30
C LYS A 387 -10.42 -21.46 -13.01
N CYS A 388 -9.75 -20.52 -12.36
CA CYS A 388 -8.32 -20.65 -12.07
C CYS A 388 -8.07 -21.41 -10.78
N ARG A 389 -6.89 -22.04 -10.69
CA ARG A 389 -6.37 -22.61 -9.44
C ARG A 389 -5.02 -22.01 -9.09
N ASN A 390 -4.81 -21.64 -7.83
CA ASN A 390 -3.54 -21.07 -7.36
C ASN A 390 -3.10 -19.84 -8.19
N VAL A 391 -3.81 -18.73 -8.04
CA VAL A 391 -3.46 -17.44 -8.67
C VAL A 391 -2.92 -16.48 -7.62
N THR A 392 -1.80 -15.82 -7.92
CA THR A 392 -1.23 -14.78 -7.06
C THR A 392 -1.18 -13.45 -7.79
N LEU A 393 -1.84 -12.43 -7.24
CA LEU A 393 -1.66 -11.02 -7.57
C LEU A 393 -0.83 -10.38 -6.46
N GLU A 394 0.34 -9.85 -6.79
CA GLU A 394 1.28 -9.31 -5.79
C GLU A 394 1.85 -7.97 -6.22
N ASP A 395 1.92 -7.01 -5.29
CA ASP A 395 2.66 -5.74 -5.40
C ASP A 395 2.14 -4.69 -6.42
N LEU A 396 1.28 -5.08 -7.36
CA LEU A 396 0.77 -4.25 -8.46
C LEU A 396 -0.14 -3.10 -8.01
N THR A 397 -0.25 -2.08 -8.86
CA THR A 397 -1.28 -1.05 -8.76
C THR A 397 -2.27 -1.20 -9.92
N ILE A 398 -3.57 -1.12 -9.63
CA ILE A 398 -4.65 -1.16 -10.64
C ILE A 398 -5.34 0.20 -10.63
N LEU A 399 -5.35 0.88 -11.78
CA LEU A 399 -5.82 2.26 -11.91
C LEU A 399 -7.10 2.33 -12.76
N GLY A 400 -8.16 2.88 -12.17
CA GLY A 400 -9.31 3.44 -12.88
C GLY A 400 -10.11 2.43 -13.71
N SER A 401 -10.58 1.34 -13.10
CA SER A 401 -11.40 0.34 -13.80
C SER A 401 -12.64 0.95 -14.49
N TYR A 402 -13.11 0.31 -15.56
CA TYR A 402 -14.35 0.68 -16.29
C TYR A 402 -15.59 -0.12 -15.83
N HIS A 403 -15.38 -1.13 -14.99
CA HIS A 403 -16.37 -2.05 -14.43
C HIS A 403 -15.72 -2.77 -13.23
N TRP A 404 -16.23 -3.92 -12.78
CA TRP A 404 -15.62 -4.76 -11.75
C TRP A 404 -14.11 -4.93 -11.98
N THR A 405 -13.32 -4.69 -10.94
CA THR A 405 -11.87 -4.55 -11.07
C THR A 405 -11.17 -5.90 -11.09
N VAL A 406 -11.38 -6.74 -10.07
CA VAL A 406 -10.83 -8.10 -10.01
C VAL A 406 -11.98 -9.09 -9.86
N TYR A 407 -12.10 -10.02 -10.79
CA TYR A 407 -13.23 -10.95 -10.84
C TYR A 407 -12.76 -12.41 -10.89
N PRO A 408 -12.60 -13.06 -9.72
CA PRO A 408 -12.39 -14.50 -9.66
C PRO A 408 -13.72 -15.25 -9.73
N GLU A 409 -13.97 -15.88 -10.87
CA GLU A 409 -15.13 -16.73 -11.12
C GLU A 409 -14.73 -18.21 -11.08
N GLY A 410 -15.36 -19.00 -10.21
CA GLY A 410 -15.12 -20.44 -10.14
C GLY A 410 -13.70 -20.82 -9.73
N CYS A 411 -12.99 -19.94 -9.00
CA CYS A 411 -11.58 -20.12 -8.67
C CYS A 411 -11.36 -20.88 -7.35
N ASP A 412 -10.16 -21.46 -7.22
CA ASP A 412 -9.71 -22.21 -6.04
C ASP A 412 -8.27 -21.82 -5.69
N GLY A 413 -8.09 -21.07 -4.60
CA GLY A 413 -6.78 -20.54 -4.22
C GLY A 413 -6.43 -19.27 -4.99
N VAL A 414 -6.89 -18.13 -4.51
CA VAL A 414 -6.53 -16.80 -5.05
C VAL A 414 -5.90 -15.98 -3.93
N THR A 415 -4.75 -15.37 -4.19
CA THR A 415 -4.08 -14.47 -3.23
C THR A 415 -3.86 -13.11 -3.85
N LEU A 416 -4.36 -12.06 -3.19
CA LEU A 416 -3.97 -10.68 -3.42
C LEU A 416 -3.08 -10.25 -2.26
N ARG A 417 -1.82 -9.86 -2.54
CA ARG A 417 -0.90 -9.34 -1.53
C ARG A 417 -0.31 -8.01 -1.96
N ASN A 418 -0.42 -6.99 -1.11
CA ASN A 418 0.15 -5.67 -1.41
C ASN A 418 -0.32 -5.09 -2.77
N VAL A 419 -1.56 -5.40 -3.15
CA VAL A 419 -2.21 -4.87 -4.36
C VAL A 419 -2.92 -3.57 -4.00
N LYS A 420 -2.83 -2.56 -4.87
CA LYS A 420 -3.45 -1.25 -4.67
C LYS A 420 -4.47 -0.99 -5.78
N ILE A 421 -5.75 -0.93 -5.41
CA ILE A 421 -6.84 -0.58 -6.32
C ILE A 421 -7.13 0.91 -6.17
N CYS A 422 -6.76 1.68 -7.19
CA CYS A 422 -7.00 3.12 -7.32
C CYS A 422 -8.20 3.33 -8.26
N GLY A 423 -9.42 3.13 -7.76
CA GLY A 423 -10.66 3.25 -8.53
C GLY A 423 -11.37 4.59 -8.33
N SER A 424 -12.67 4.50 -8.08
CA SER A 424 -13.67 5.57 -8.01
C SER A 424 -14.05 6.22 -9.34
N ARG A 425 -13.82 5.56 -10.47
CA ARG A 425 -14.01 6.15 -11.81
C ARG A 425 -15.43 5.97 -12.36
N CYS A 426 -16.15 4.91 -11.99
CA CYS A 426 -17.46 4.59 -12.55
C CYS A 426 -18.38 3.83 -11.59
N ALA A 427 -19.67 3.75 -11.93
CA ALA A 427 -20.76 3.29 -11.05
C ALA A 427 -20.83 1.78 -10.77
N ASN A 428 -19.77 1.03 -11.07
CA ASN A 428 -19.62 -0.41 -10.85
C ASN A 428 -18.13 -0.79 -10.84
N ASP A 429 -17.27 0.08 -10.30
CA ASP A 429 -15.84 -0.24 -10.17
C ASP A 429 -15.53 -0.95 -8.85
N ASP A 430 -16.34 -1.96 -8.55
CA ASP A 430 -16.16 -2.88 -7.44
C ASP A 430 -14.70 -3.35 -7.36
N GLY A 431 -14.20 -3.49 -6.14
CA GLY A 431 -12.80 -3.81 -5.91
C GLY A 431 -12.48 -5.26 -6.28
N ILE A 432 -13.21 -6.19 -5.69
CA ILE A 432 -13.12 -7.62 -6.01
C ILE A 432 -14.44 -8.35 -5.81
N ASP A 433 -14.78 -9.19 -6.77
CA ASP A 433 -16.08 -9.85 -6.88
C ASP A 433 -15.93 -11.39 -6.94
N PRO A 434 -15.49 -12.07 -5.87
CA PRO A 434 -15.35 -13.51 -5.89
C PRO A 434 -16.71 -14.18 -6.09
N SER A 435 -16.85 -14.83 -7.24
CA SER A 435 -18.04 -15.54 -7.66
C SER A 435 -17.80 -17.03 -7.71
N ASN A 436 -18.52 -17.80 -6.91
CA ASN A 436 -18.35 -19.26 -6.83
C ASN A 436 -16.89 -19.67 -6.53
N THR A 437 -16.19 -18.88 -5.72
CA THR A 437 -14.74 -18.97 -5.47
C THR A 437 -14.46 -19.43 -4.04
N ARG A 438 -13.46 -20.31 -3.88
CA ARG A 438 -12.99 -20.80 -2.57
C ARG A 438 -11.52 -20.46 -2.33
N ASP A 439 -11.14 -20.38 -1.06
CA ASP A 439 -9.75 -20.16 -0.63
C ASP A 439 -9.16 -18.86 -1.20
N LEU A 440 -9.78 -17.73 -0.86
CA LEU A 440 -9.34 -16.38 -1.23
C LEU A 440 -8.66 -15.70 -0.04
N LEU A 441 -7.43 -15.21 -0.25
CA LEU A 441 -6.70 -14.36 0.69
C LEU A 441 -6.48 -12.97 0.09
N ILE A 442 -6.90 -11.93 0.79
CA ILE A 442 -6.56 -10.53 0.55
C ILE A 442 -5.75 -10.04 1.75
N ASP A 443 -4.49 -9.67 1.53
CA ASP A 443 -3.53 -9.37 2.60
C ASP A 443 -2.71 -8.10 2.26
N ASP A 444 -2.68 -7.14 3.18
CA ASP A 444 -1.89 -5.90 3.03
C ASP A 444 -2.26 -5.08 1.77
N CYS A 445 -3.53 -5.06 1.37
CA CYS A 445 -3.99 -4.36 0.17
C CYS A 445 -4.55 -2.96 0.48
N PHE A 446 -4.64 -2.12 -0.55
CA PHE A 446 -5.34 -0.84 -0.50
C PHE A 446 -6.49 -0.82 -1.50
N PHE A 447 -7.67 -0.40 -1.07
CA PHE A 447 -8.86 -0.29 -1.90
C PHE A 447 -9.38 1.14 -1.88
N ARG A 448 -9.47 1.75 -3.06
CA ARG A 448 -10.35 2.88 -3.32
C ARG A 448 -11.37 2.50 -4.40
N THR A 449 -12.64 2.50 -4.06
CA THR A 449 -13.74 2.12 -4.97
C THR A 449 -14.87 3.14 -4.93
N GLN A 450 -15.63 3.28 -6.02
CA GLN A 450 -16.94 3.93 -5.98
C GLN A 450 -17.97 2.92 -5.49
N ASP A 451 -17.99 1.72 -6.08
CA ASP A 451 -18.91 0.64 -5.70
C ASP A 451 -18.29 -0.31 -4.63
N ASP A 452 -18.85 -1.51 -4.45
CA ASP A 452 -18.53 -2.42 -3.36
C ASP A 452 -17.03 -2.82 -3.35
N SER A 453 -16.32 -2.63 -2.24
CA SER A 453 -14.88 -2.94 -2.19
C SER A 453 -14.61 -4.45 -2.21
N VAL A 454 -15.40 -5.24 -1.49
CA VAL A 454 -15.36 -6.71 -1.50
C VAL A 454 -16.79 -7.25 -1.60
N ALA A 455 -17.15 -7.82 -2.74
CA ALA A 455 -18.49 -8.31 -3.02
C ALA A 455 -18.49 -9.82 -3.28
N VAL A 456 -18.81 -10.62 -2.25
CA VAL A 456 -18.85 -12.08 -2.38
C VAL A 456 -20.19 -12.51 -2.96
N LYS A 457 -20.14 -13.14 -4.14
CA LYS A 457 -21.33 -13.54 -4.89
C LYS A 457 -21.33 -15.05 -5.16
N GLY A 458 -22.50 -15.67 -5.15
CA GLY A 458 -22.67 -17.08 -5.52
C GLY A 458 -23.68 -17.17 -6.65
N ILE A 459 -23.26 -17.03 -7.90
CA ILE A 459 -24.19 -16.77 -9.02
C ILE A 459 -24.77 -18.06 -9.62
N THR A 460 -24.00 -19.15 -9.63
CA THR A 460 -24.44 -20.48 -10.10
C THR A 460 -24.99 -21.39 -8.99
N ARG A 461 -25.99 -22.25 -9.30
CA ARG A 461 -26.61 -23.21 -8.36
C ARG A 461 -25.91 -24.57 -8.31
N GLU A 462 -25.32 -25.04 -9.41
CA GLU A 462 -24.60 -26.32 -9.47
C GLU A 462 -23.12 -26.09 -9.11
N ASN A 463 -22.69 -26.59 -7.94
CA ASN A 463 -21.31 -26.49 -7.43
C ASN A 463 -20.77 -25.05 -7.22
N GLY A 464 -21.67 -24.09 -6.96
CA GLY A 464 -21.40 -22.64 -6.96
C GLY A 464 -21.31 -21.95 -5.59
N ASN A 465 -20.70 -22.56 -4.57
CA ASN A 465 -20.58 -21.89 -3.26
C ASN A 465 -19.35 -20.98 -3.18
N CYS A 466 -19.34 -20.06 -2.21
CA CYS A 466 -18.14 -19.30 -1.83
C CYS A 466 -17.70 -19.67 -0.42
N GLU A 467 -16.42 -20.01 -0.25
CA GLU A 467 -15.92 -20.52 1.04
C GLU A 467 -14.51 -20.03 1.37
N ARG A 468 -14.23 -19.88 2.67
CA ARG A 468 -12.87 -19.61 3.19
C ARG A 468 -12.25 -18.37 2.55
N ILE A 469 -12.92 -17.23 2.73
CA ILE A 469 -12.47 -15.93 2.24
C ILE A 469 -11.90 -15.15 3.42
N VAL A 470 -10.66 -14.70 3.31
CA VAL A 470 -9.95 -13.95 4.36
C VAL A 470 -9.46 -12.62 3.80
N VAL A 471 -9.85 -11.53 4.46
CA VAL A 471 -9.47 -10.16 4.14
C VAL A 471 -8.80 -9.56 5.37
N ARG A 472 -7.51 -9.22 5.28
CA ARG A 472 -6.77 -8.74 6.45
C ARG A 472 -5.69 -7.72 6.13
N ASN A 473 -5.26 -7.00 7.17
CA ASN A 473 -4.15 -6.06 7.14
C ASN A 473 -4.30 -4.95 6.08
N SER A 474 -5.53 -4.65 5.65
CA SER A 474 -5.81 -3.86 4.45
C SER A 474 -6.52 -2.54 4.79
N ILE A 475 -6.40 -1.56 3.88
CA ILE A 475 -6.98 -0.21 4.02
C ILE A 475 -8.08 -0.01 2.98
N PHE A 476 -9.23 0.50 3.40
CA PHE A 476 -10.40 0.69 2.54
C PHE A 476 -10.92 2.14 2.54
N TRP A 477 -11.17 2.64 1.34
CA TRP A 477 -11.81 3.91 1.02
C TRP A 477 -12.94 3.64 0.02
N CYS A 478 -14.20 3.81 0.42
CA CYS A 478 -15.34 3.62 -0.48
C CYS A 478 -16.11 4.94 -0.68
N ASP A 479 -16.16 5.41 -1.92
CA ASP A 479 -16.72 6.72 -2.28
C ASP A 479 -18.24 6.70 -2.45
N PHE A 480 -18.88 5.54 -2.65
CA PHE A 480 -20.34 5.47 -2.76
C PHE A 480 -20.98 4.24 -2.10
N ALA A 481 -20.63 3.00 -2.47
CA ALA A 481 -21.33 1.78 -2.01
C ALA A 481 -20.74 1.20 -0.71
N ARG A 482 -20.52 -0.13 -0.62
CA ARG A 482 -20.17 -0.82 0.64
C ARG A 482 -18.69 -1.19 0.70
N ILE A 483 -18.18 -1.36 1.92
CA ILE A 483 -16.86 -1.98 2.09
C ILE A 483 -16.97 -3.49 1.87
N VAL A 484 -17.98 -4.13 2.48
CA VAL A 484 -18.24 -5.57 2.35
C VAL A 484 -19.70 -5.82 1.98
N CYS A 485 -19.91 -6.62 0.94
CA CYS A 485 -21.22 -7.07 0.49
C CYS A 485 -21.22 -8.60 0.37
N LEU A 486 -22.03 -9.29 1.19
CA LEU A 486 -22.15 -10.74 1.17
C LEU A 486 -23.54 -11.15 0.71
N GLY A 487 -23.62 -11.77 -0.48
CA GLY A 487 -24.80 -12.49 -0.92
C GLY A 487 -25.95 -11.67 -1.51
N HIS A 488 -25.83 -10.34 -1.62
CA HIS A 488 -26.89 -9.45 -2.11
C HIS A 488 -27.38 -9.80 -3.53
N GLU A 489 -26.44 -10.23 -4.37
CA GLU A 489 -26.65 -10.68 -5.75
C GLU A 489 -26.23 -12.15 -5.88
N SER A 490 -26.92 -13.06 -5.19
CA SER A 490 -26.50 -14.46 -5.09
C SER A 490 -27.66 -15.45 -5.04
N ARG A 491 -27.36 -16.67 -5.50
CA ARG A 491 -28.27 -17.79 -5.71
C ARG A 491 -27.64 -19.14 -5.33
N ALA A 492 -26.46 -19.13 -4.71
CA ALA A 492 -25.75 -20.32 -4.28
C ALA A 492 -26.48 -21.06 -3.15
N ALA A 493 -26.07 -22.28 -2.85
CA ALA A 493 -26.57 -22.98 -1.67
C ALA A 493 -26.04 -22.31 -0.39
N HIS A 494 -24.77 -21.88 -0.38
CA HIS A 494 -24.19 -21.14 0.74
C HIS A 494 -22.98 -20.26 0.42
N ILE A 495 -22.74 -19.30 1.30
CA ILE A 495 -21.47 -18.62 1.52
C ILE A 495 -21.02 -18.92 2.95
N ALA A 496 -19.80 -19.43 3.14
CA ALA A 496 -19.34 -19.84 4.48
C ALA A 496 -17.87 -19.51 4.78
N GLY A 497 -17.59 -19.07 6.00
CA GLY A 497 -16.21 -18.83 6.44
C GLY A 497 -15.60 -17.56 5.85
N PHE A 498 -16.29 -16.43 6.00
CA PHE A 498 -15.76 -15.11 5.63
C PHE A 498 -15.11 -14.46 6.86
N ARG A 499 -13.87 -13.97 6.72
CA ARG A 499 -13.11 -13.33 7.80
C ARG A 499 -12.59 -11.98 7.32
N PHE A 500 -12.94 -10.91 8.03
CA PHE A 500 -12.46 -9.56 7.80
C PHE A 500 -11.73 -9.09 9.07
N GLU A 501 -10.40 -9.17 9.07
CA GLU A 501 -9.59 -9.12 10.29
C GLU A 501 -8.43 -8.11 10.22
N ASN A 502 -8.26 -7.27 11.25
CA ASN A 502 -7.16 -6.30 11.29
C ASN A 502 -7.13 -5.33 10.09
N ASN A 503 -8.24 -4.68 9.79
CA ASN A 503 -8.35 -3.74 8.67
C ASN A 503 -8.61 -2.31 9.16
N ASP A 504 -8.24 -1.34 8.33
CA ASP A 504 -8.55 0.07 8.51
C ASP A 504 -9.55 0.52 7.44
N ILE A 505 -10.67 1.09 7.86
CA ILE A 505 -11.68 1.69 6.99
C ILE A 505 -11.59 3.19 7.19
N VAL A 506 -10.96 3.89 6.24
CA VAL A 506 -10.59 5.30 6.40
C VAL A 506 -11.67 6.25 5.91
N ARG A 507 -12.49 5.80 4.93
CA ARG A 507 -13.62 6.53 4.35
C ARG A 507 -14.70 5.56 3.86
N TYR A 508 -15.97 5.89 4.10
CA TYR A 508 -17.12 5.15 3.57
C TYR A 508 -18.38 6.05 3.58
N VAL A 509 -19.38 5.75 2.73
CA VAL A 509 -20.60 6.57 2.60
C VAL A 509 -21.89 5.83 2.93
N ARG A 510 -22.07 4.66 2.33
CA ARG A 510 -23.22 3.76 2.51
C ARG A 510 -22.85 2.64 3.50
N PRO A 511 -23.70 1.64 3.78
CA PRO A 511 -23.38 0.66 4.81
C PRO A 511 -21.99 0.04 4.66
N LEU A 512 -21.26 -0.03 5.77
CA LEU A 512 -19.95 -0.65 5.82
C LEU A 512 -20.06 -2.12 5.43
N MET A 513 -21.02 -2.84 6.01
CA MET A 513 -21.21 -4.28 5.78
C MET A 513 -22.66 -4.64 5.52
N LEU A 514 -22.89 -5.40 4.44
CA LEU A 514 -24.14 -6.11 4.19
C LEU A 514 -23.95 -7.63 4.24
N ILE A 515 -24.88 -8.30 4.92
CA ILE A 515 -25.08 -9.75 4.86
C ILE A 515 -26.54 -9.97 4.47
N GLU A 516 -26.77 -10.21 3.18
CA GLU A 516 -28.12 -10.20 2.60
C GLU A 516 -28.37 -11.40 1.69
N PRO A 517 -28.50 -12.63 2.23
CA PRO A 517 -28.84 -13.78 1.42
C PRO A 517 -30.32 -13.81 1.02
N GLY A 518 -30.58 -14.13 -0.24
CA GLY A 518 -31.88 -14.52 -0.77
C GLY A 518 -31.88 -15.95 -1.30
N ASP A 519 -32.98 -16.37 -1.94
CA ASP A 519 -33.12 -17.66 -2.61
C ASP A 519 -32.80 -18.89 -1.73
N ASP A 520 -33.20 -18.85 -0.46
CA ASP A 520 -32.93 -19.91 0.54
C ASP A 520 -31.42 -20.20 0.76
N MET A 521 -30.53 -19.29 0.32
CA MET A 521 -29.10 -19.38 0.52
C MET A 521 -28.74 -19.26 2.00
N ALA A 522 -27.79 -20.06 2.47
CA ALA A 522 -27.20 -19.90 3.79
C ALA A 522 -25.97 -18.99 3.77
N ILE A 523 -25.86 -18.05 4.69
CA ILE A 523 -24.58 -17.41 5.02
C ILE A 523 -24.20 -17.80 6.44
N SER A 524 -22.98 -18.33 6.63
CA SER A 524 -22.54 -18.75 7.95
C SER A 524 -21.06 -18.54 8.25
N ASN A 525 -20.73 -18.46 9.54
CA ASN A 525 -19.36 -18.35 10.04
C ASN A 525 -18.65 -17.11 9.49
N VAL A 526 -19.23 -15.95 9.80
CA VAL A 526 -18.72 -14.63 9.37
C VAL A 526 -18.03 -13.97 10.56
N VAL A 527 -16.79 -13.53 10.38
CA VAL A 527 -16.01 -12.84 11.41
C VAL A 527 -15.60 -11.47 10.92
N PHE A 528 -15.89 -10.43 11.69
CA PHE A 528 -15.47 -9.06 11.48
C PHE A 528 -14.76 -8.58 12.75
N ARG A 529 -13.41 -8.59 12.74
CA ARG A 529 -12.62 -8.51 13.98
C ARG A 529 -11.44 -7.54 13.91
N ASN A 530 -11.22 -6.79 14.99
CA ASN A 530 -10.09 -5.87 15.11
C ASN A 530 -10.07 -4.87 13.94
N VAL A 531 -11.16 -4.10 13.79
CA VAL A 531 -11.32 -3.16 12.67
C VAL A 531 -11.40 -1.75 13.21
N ARG A 532 -10.64 -0.83 12.59
CA ARG A 532 -10.65 0.59 12.91
C ARG A 532 -11.40 1.32 11.81
N VAL A 533 -12.41 2.10 12.18
CA VAL A 533 -13.32 2.77 11.26
C VAL A 533 -13.28 4.25 11.56
N ARG A 534 -12.79 5.06 10.62
CA ARG A 534 -12.99 6.49 10.66
C ARG A 534 -14.30 6.83 9.96
N THR A 535 -15.20 7.53 10.64
CA THR A 535 -16.45 7.94 10.00
C THR A 535 -16.25 9.19 9.14
N ASP A 536 -17.01 9.29 8.07
CA ASP A 536 -16.94 10.38 7.12
C ASP A 536 -18.03 11.42 7.42
N VAL A 537 -17.67 12.70 7.52
CA VAL A 537 -18.58 13.83 7.77
C VAL A 537 -19.67 13.99 6.70
N HIS A 538 -19.54 13.34 5.55
CA HIS A 538 -20.50 13.37 4.44
C HIS A 538 -21.18 12.02 4.19
N GLY A 539 -21.07 11.07 5.14
CA GLY A 539 -21.71 9.77 5.06
C GLY A 539 -23.24 9.87 5.02
N ARG A 540 -23.89 9.03 4.22
CA ARG A 540 -25.34 8.83 4.17
C ARG A 540 -25.64 7.39 4.60
N THR A 541 -25.45 7.11 5.88
CA THR A 541 -25.59 5.74 6.38
C THR A 541 -27.03 5.45 6.78
N GLU A 542 -27.79 4.86 5.86
CA GLU A 542 -29.08 4.20 6.17
C GLU A 542 -28.89 3.08 7.21
N ALA A 543 -27.72 2.44 7.21
CA ALA A 543 -27.23 1.48 8.19
C ALA A 543 -25.69 1.53 8.23
N THR A 544 -25.07 1.20 9.37
CA THR A 544 -23.63 0.92 9.46
C THR A 544 -23.35 -0.54 9.08
N MET A 545 -24.07 -1.47 9.71
CA MET A 545 -24.06 -2.88 9.33
C MET A 545 -25.50 -3.38 9.25
N ARG A 546 -25.79 -4.20 8.25
CA ARG A 546 -27.11 -4.79 8.06
C ARG A 546 -26.96 -6.29 7.80
N ILE A 547 -27.52 -7.06 8.74
CA ILE A 547 -27.45 -8.52 8.80
C ILE A 547 -28.89 -9.02 8.71
N GLN A 548 -29.37 -9.21 7.49
CA GLN A 548 -30.75 -9.67 7.27
C GLN A 548 -30.90 -10.43 5.95
N PRO A 549 -31.65 -11.54 5.92
CA PRO A 549 -32.09 -12.11 4.67
C PRO A 549 -32.96 -11.14 3.85
N VAL A 550 -32.90 -11.25 2.52
CA VAL A 550 -33.64 -10.37 1.60
C VAL A 550 -34.37 -11.16 0.53
N VAL A 551 -35.45 -10.57 0.01
CA VAL A 551 -36.05 -10.89 -1.28
C VAL A 551 -35.97 -9.59 -2.08
N ASN A 552 -35.24 -9.61 -3.19
CA ASN A 552 -34.88 -8.41 -3.94
C ASN A 552 -34.95 -8.65 -5.45
N VAL A 553 -34.56 -7.65 -6.23
CA VAL A 553 -34.60 -7.73 -7.71
C VAL A 553 -33.68 -8.81 -8.31
N TYR A 554 -32.72 -9.33 -7.54
CA TYR A 554 -31.77 -10.35 -7.98
C TYR A 554 -32.20 -11.77 -7.64
N THR A 555 -33.10 -11.93 -6.66
CA THR A 555 -33.67 -13.22 -6.26
C THR A 555 -34.58 -13.81 -7.34
N GLN A 556 -34.58 -15.14 -7.46
CA GLN A 556 -35.43 -15.89 -8.40
C GLN A 556 -36.63 -16.56 -7.72
N SER A 557 -36.72 -16.47 -6.41
CA SER A 557 -37.83 -16.97 -5.60
C SER A 557 -38.26 -15.92 -4.58
N ASP A 558 -39.44 -16.12 -4.01
CA ASP A 558 -39.98 -15.34 -2.90
C ASP A 558 -39.39 -15.75 -1.53
N LYS A 559 -38.38 -16.63 -1.53
CA LYS A 559 -37.78 -17.17 -0.32
C LYS A 559 -36.58 -16.33 0.10
N PRO A 560 -36.57 -15.76 1.31
CA PRO A 560 -35.36 -15.15 1.85
C PRO A 560 -34.29 -16.21 2.10
N GLY A 561 -33.05 -15.81 2.39
CA GLY A 561 -32.00 -16.72 2.87
C GLY A 561 -32.01 -16.93 4.39
N ARG A 562 -30.95 -17.55 4.91
CA ARG A 562 -30.72 -17.75 6.37
C ARG A 562 -29.30 -17.34 6.77
N ILE A 563 -29.14 -16.85 7.99
CA ILE A 563 -27.85 -16.36 8.51
C ILE A 563 -27.54 -17.05 9.84
N ALA A 564 -26.30 -17.51 10.03
CA ALA A 564 -25.87 -18.11 11.29
C ALA A 564 -24.40 -17.79 11.65
N ASN A 565 -24.10 -17.65 12.94
CA ASN A 565 -22.74 -17.53 13.46
C ASN A 565 -21.98 -16.32 12.88
N VAL A 566 -22.40 -15.12 13.27
CA VAL A 566 -21.74 -13.86 12.91
C VAL A 566 -21.06 -13.26 14.14
N GLU A 567 -19.77 -13.02 14.07
CA GLU A 567 -18.98 -12.36 15.10
C GLU A 567 -18.56 -10.97 14.63
N VAL A 568 -18.93 -9.95 15.38
CA VAL A 568 -18.41 -8.58 15.24
C VAL A 568 -17.67 -8.26 16.55
N SER A 569 -16.34 -8.26 16.51
CA SER A 569 -15.53 -8.13 17.72
C SER A 569 -14.39 -7.11 17.59
N GLN A 570 -14.14 -6.32 18.65
CA GLN A 570 -13.02 -5.36 18.67
C GLN A 570 -13.09 -4.35 17.51
N VAL A 571 -14.24 -3.69 17.33
CA VAL A 571 -14.44 -2.70 16.27
C VAL A 571 -14.46 -1.30 16.87
N ALA A 572 -13.53 -0.45 16.46
CA ALA A 572 -13.42 0.92 16.93
C ALA A 572 -13.89 1.90 15.86
N PHE A 573 -14.95 2.65 16.14
CA PHE A 573 -15.39 3.81 15.37
C PHE A 573 -14.75 5.06 15.97
N GLU A 574 -14.05 5.84 15.14
CA GLU A 574 -13.30 7.03 15.55
C GLU A 574 -13.71 8.25 14.70
N GLY A 575 -13.78 9.41 15.36
CA GLY A 575 -14.21 10.65 14.72
C GLY A 575 -15.66 10.54 14.24
N THR A 576 -16.56 10.02 15.08
CA THR A 576 -17.95 9.77 14.69
C THR A 576 -18.67 11.06 14.37
N ALA A 577 -19.00 11.26 13.10
CA ALA A 577 -19.69 12.43 12.58
C ALA A 577 -21.09 12.10 12.03
N ILE A 578 -21.43 10.81 11.92
CA ILE A 578 -22.69 10.30 11.38
C ILE A 578 -23.33 9.29 12.35
N PRO A 579 -24.67 9.14 12.34
CA PRO A 579 -25.34 8.12 13.14
C PRO A 579 -24.87 6.71 12.78
N LEU A 580 -24.57 5.90 13.78
CA LEU A 580 -24.23 4.50 13.62
C LEU A 580 -25.47 3.62 13.88
N ARG A 581 -25.66 2.57 13.07
CA ARG A 581 -26.82 1.66 13.16
C ARG A 581 -26.49 0.23 12.76
N PHE A 582 -26.74 -0.72 13.66
CA PHE A 582 -26.58 -2.15 13.44
C PHE A 582 -27.95 -2.83 13.36
N PHE A 583 -28.31 -3.35 12.19
CA PHE A 583 -29.59 -4.02 11.98
C PHE A 583 -29.39 -5.53 11.92
N VAL A 584 -30.16 -6.27 12.72
CA VAL A 584 -30.18 -7.72 12.69
C VAL A 584 -31.61 -8.23 12.60
N LYS A 585 -31.96 -8.96 11.53
CA LYS A 585 -33.31 -9.47 11.29
C LYS A 585 -33.27 -10.85 10.64
N GLY A 586 -34.24 -11.71 10.93
CA GLY A 586 -34.45 -12.97 10.21
C GLY A 586 -35.50 -12.85 9.10
N GLY A 587 -35.51 -13.79 8.16
CA GLY A 587 -36.46 -13.79 7.05
C GLY A 587 -37.86 -14.20 7.52
N ASP A 588 -37.98 -15.41 8.08
CA ASP A 588 -39.22 -15.99 8.60
C ASP A 588 -38.93 -17.03 9.70
N ARG A 589 -39.98 -17.70 10.24
CA ARG A 589 -39.85 -18.71 11.32
C ARG A 589 -38.97 -19.91 10.94
N THR A 590 -38.85 -20.23 9.66
CA THR A 590 -37.99 -21.31 9.13
C THR A 590 -36.61 -20.82 8.71
N ARG A 591 -36.47 -19.51 8.43
CA ARG A 591 -35.28 -18.85 7.88
C ARG A 591 -34.78 -17.75 8.82
N MET A 592 -34.45 -18.17 10.03
CA MET A 592 -34.02 -17.27 11.09
C MET A 592 -32.58 -16.79 10.89
N THR A 593 -32.27 -15.65 11.51
CA THR A 593 -30.91 -15.19 11.74
C THR A 593 -30.48 -15.59 13.14
N ARG A 594 -29.42 -16.39 13.26
CA ARG A 594 -28.99 -17.01 14.52
C ARG A 594 -27.56 -16.66 14.92
N ASN A 595 -27.31 -16.60 16.23
CA ASN A 595 -25.96 -16.54 16.80
C ASN A 595 -25.14 -15.36 16.26
N VAL A 596 -25.66 -14.14 16.40
CA VAL A 596 -24.94 -12.90 16.07
C VAL A 596 -24.40 -12.31 17.36
N ARG A 597 -23.08 -12.14 17.45
CA ARG A 597 -22.41 -11.62 18.65
C ARG A 597 -21.67 -10.32 18.34
N PHE A 598 -21.93 -9.30 19.14
CA PHE A 598 -21.18 -8.06 19.18
C PHE A 598 -20.39 -7.98 20.50
N SER A 599 -19.08 -7.73 20.42
CA SER A 599 -18.22 -7.62 21.63
C SER A 599 -17.07 -6.64 21.42
N GLY A 600 -16.75 -5.80 22.42
CA GLY A 600 -15.64 -4.83 22.30
C GLY A 600 -15.82 -3.83 21.16
N VAL A 601 -17.06 -3.42 20.85
CA VAL A 601 -17.34 -2.31 19.93
C VAL A 601 -17.17 -1.00 20.71
N THR A 602 -16.42 -0.05 20.17
CA THR A 602 -16.22 1.28 20.77
C THR A 602 -16.61 2.38 19.80
N VAL A 603 -17.25 3.44 20.28
CA VAL A 603 -17.56 4.65 19.53
C VAL A 603 -16.84 5.81 20.22
N ASP A 604 -15.89 6.42 19.52
CA ASP A 604 -15.02 7.49 20.04
C ASP A 604 -14.36 7.14 21.39
N GLY A 605 -13.89 5.90 21.49
CA GLY A 605 -13.24 5.36 22.69
C GLY A 605 -14.20 4.91 23.80
N VAL A 606 -15.50 5.15 23.68
CA VAL A 606 -16.51 4.71 24.65
C VAL A 606 -17.04 3.32 24.25
N PRO A 607 -17.05 2.33 25.16
CA PRO A 607 -17.69 1.04 24.89
C PRO A 607 -19.17 1.22 24.52
N ALA A 608 -19.57 0.65 23.39
CA ALA A 608 -20.97 0.60 23.00
C ALA A 608 -21.74 -0.40 23.89
N THR A 609 -23.02 -0.15 24.07
CA THR A 609 -24.03 -0.96 24.77
C THR A 609 -25.28 -1.07 23.91
N GLU A 610 -26.20 -1.99 24.21
CA GLU A 610 -27.50 -2.01 23.52
C GLU A 610 -28.27 -0.70 23.68
N GLN A 611 -28.03 0.02 24.78
CA GLN A 611 -28.65 1.30 25.11
C GLN A 611 -27.88 2.51 24.54
N THR A 612 -26.74 2.30 23.87
CA THR A 612 -26.00 3.40 23.26
C THR A 612 -26.87 4.04 22.17
N PRO A 613 -27.04 5.37 22.19
CA PRO A 613 -27.84 6.05 21.18
C PRO A 613 -27.15 5.94 19.81
N ALA A 614 -27.94 5.84 18.73
CA ALA A 614 -27.40 5.82 17.37
C ALA A 614 -26.61 7.11 17.03
N ARG A 615 -26.90 8.22 17.75
CA ARG A 615 -26.24 9.52 17.58
C ARG A 615 -25.43 9.87 18.86
N PRO A 616 -24.09 9.86 18.79
CA PRO A 616 -23.25 10.40 19.86
C PRO A 616 -23.51 11.89 20.13
N ALA A 617 -23.25 12.34 21.36
CA ALA A 617 -23.38 13.75 21.73
C ALA A 617 -22.45 14.63 20.89
N GLY A 618 -22.98 15.71 20.31
CA GLY A 618 -22.20 16.65 19.47
C GLY A 618 -22.24 16.37 17.96
N CYS A 619 -22.85 15.27 17.50
CA CYS A 619 -23.08 15.04 16.06
C CYS A 619 -24.00 16.13 15.49
N THR A 620 -23.56 16.90 14.50
CA THR A 620 -24.38 17.86 13.73
C THR A 620 -24.67 17.30 12.35
N VAL A 621 -25.77 16.57 12.18
CA VAL A 621 -26.26 16.22 10.84
C VAL A 621 -27.54 16.98 10.58
N SER A 622 -27.56 17.70 9.46
CA SER A 622 -28.78 18.16 8.80
C SER A 622 -28.97 17.32 7.53
N ASN A 623 -30.21 16.95 7.20
CA ASN A 623 -30.60 16.24 5.97
C ASN A 623 -30.24 14.74 5.87
N VAL A 624 -30.72 13.92 6.82
CA VAL A 624 -30.81 12.46 6.60
C VAL A 624 -32.12 12.15 5.87
N TRP A 625 -32.03 11.50 4.70
CA TRP A 625 -33.20 11.12 3.88
C TRP A 625 -33.36 9.60 3.92
N PHE A 626 -34.56 9.13 4.24
CA PHE A 626 -34.95 7.71 4.22
C PHE A 626 -36.22 7.57 3.40
N ASP A 627 -36.26 6.64 2.44
CA ASP A 627 -37.48 6.11 1.75
C ASP A 627 -38.64 7.10 1.47
N GLY A 628 -38.35 8.38 1.21
CA GLY A 628 -39.35 9.43 1.01
C GLY A 628 -40.07 9.93 2.27
N GLU A 629 -39.76 9.47 3.47
CA GLU A 629 -40.38 9.94 4.73
C GLU A 629 -39.34 10.30 5.81
N ALA A 630 -39.48 11.49 6.40
CA ALA A 630 -38.70 11.92 7.55
C ALA A 630 -39.23 11.26 8.83
N ARG A 631 -38.35 10.64 9.62
CA ARG A 631 -38.66 10.23 11.01
C ARG A 631 -37.91 11.14 12.00
N PRO A 632 -38.49 11.44 13.19
CA PRO A 632 -37.87 12.37 14.14
C PRO A 632 -36.51 11.85 14.65
N ASP A 633 -35.54 12.75 14.66
CA ASP A 633 -34.18 12.51 15.14
C ASP A 633 -34.13 12.34 16.68
N GLY A 634 -33.46 11.30 17.18
CA GLY A 634 -32.84 11.36 18.52
C GLY A 634 -32.99 10.17 19.46
N GLU A 635 -33.96 9.27 19.26
CA GLU A 635 -34.28 8.25 20.28
C GLU A 635 -34.02 6.78 19.87
N GLU A 636 -33.60 6.51 18.64
CA GLU A 636 -33.43 5.13 18.20
C GLU A 636 -32.09 4.51 18.67
N PRO A 637 -32.10 3.26 19.14
CA PRO A 637 -30.90 2.59 19.65
C PRO A 637 -29.90 2.32 18.53
N LEU A 638 -28.61 2.30 18.88
CA LEU A 638 -27.51 1.91 18.00
C LEU A 638 -27.73 0.50 17.39
N PHE A 639 -28.42 -0.37 18.14
CA PHE A 639 -28.74 -1.75 17.75
C PHE A 639 -30.24 -1.94 17.55
N VAL A 640 -30.61 -2.42 16.37
CA VAL A 640 -32.01 -2.70 16.02
C VAL A 640 -32.16 -4.21 15.78
N ARG A 641 -32.84 -4.88 16.72
CA ARG A 641 -33.19 -6.30 16.62
C ARG A 641 -34.59 -6.47 16.02
N GLY A 642 -34.63 -7.05 14.83
CA GLY A 642 -35.86 -7.40 14.12
C GLY A 642 -36.40 -8.80 14.48
N PRO A 643 -37.58 -9.15 13.95
CA PRO A 643 -38.22 -10.44 14.18
C PRO A 643 -37.38 -11.61 13.62
N TYR A 644 -37.73 -12.83 14.06
CA TYR A 644 -37.12 -14.08 13.60
C TYR A 644 -35.61 -14.19 13.87
N THR A 645 -35.18 -13.65 15.01
CA THR A 645 -33.78 -13.66 15.46
C THR A 645 -33.60 -14.47 16.73
N GLU A 646 -32.52 -15.25 16.82
CA GLU A 646 -32.21 -16.13 17.96
C GLU A 646 -30.72 -16.04 18.33
N GLY A 647 -30.38 -16.09 19.62
CA GLY A 647 -28.98 -16.04 20.06
C GLY A 647 -28.24 -14.74 19.68
N ILE A 648 -28.95 -13.60 19.68
CA ILE A 648 -28.32 -12.29 19.46
C ILE A 648 -27.77 -11.81 20.78
N VAL A 649 -26.45 -11.62 20.83
CA VAL A 649 -25.73 -11.28 22.05
C VAL A 649 -24.99 -9.98 21.82
N PHE A 650 -25.27 -8.99 22.67
CA PHE A 650 -24.47 -7.80 22.80
C PHE A 650 -23.77 -7.83 24.16
N GLU A 651 -22.45 -7.93 24.14
CA GLU A 651 -21.66 -7.86 25.36
C GLU A 651 -21.03 -6.47 25.47
N ALA A 652 -21.57 -5.68 26.39
CA ALA A 652 -20.89 -4.53 26.99
C ALA A 652 -19.74 -5.07 27.86
N GLY A 653 -18.74 -5.65 27.21
CA GLY A 653 -17.73 -6.47 27.84
C GLY A 653 -16.37 -6.05 27.33
N ALA A 654 -15.58 -5.53 28.28
CA ALA A 654 -14.16 -5.25 28.24
C ALA A 654 -13.62 -4.96 26.83
N THR A 655 -13.36 -3.68 26.55
CA THR A 655 -12.12 -3.38 25.82
C THR A 655 -11.08 -4.35 26.36
N GLU A 656 -10.52 -5.22 25.52
CA GLU A 656 -9.32 -5.97 25.92
C GLU A 656 -8.46 -4.90 26.59
N SER A 657 -8.15 -5.09 27.88
CA SER A 657 -7.35 -4.12 28.64
C SER A 657 -6.23 -3.66 27.72
N ARG A 658 -5.80 -2.39 27.77
CA ARG A 658 -4.72 -1.92 26.88
C ARG A 658 -3.52 -2.90 26.84
N THR A 659 -3.32 -3.66 27.93
CA THR A 659 -2.36 -4.77 28.09
C THR A 659 -2.61 -6.02 27.22
N MET A 660 -3.86 -6.31 26.86
CA MET A 660 -4.32 -7.50 26.13
C MET A 660 -4.41 -7.31 24.61
N ARG A 661 -4.39 -6.05 24.13
CA ARG A 661 -4.39 -5.72 22.69
C ARG A 661 -3.14 -6.30 22.03
N VAL A 662 -3.33 -7.02 20.91
CA VAL A 662 -2.22 -7.51 20.09
C VAL A 662 -1.68 -6.36 19.24
N SER A 663 -0.76 -5.59 19.81
CA SER A 663 -0.12 -4.45 19.16
C SER A 663 1.35 -4.36 19.58
N PRO A 664 2.22 -3.74 18.75
CA PRO A 664 3.56 -3.40 19.20
C PRO A 664 3.49 -2.30 20.26
N LYS A 665 4.59 -2.06 20.97
CA LYS A 665 4.73 -0.81 21.74
C LYS A 665 5.06 0.34 20.81
N ASP A 666 4.54 1.52 21.14
CA ASP A 666 4.83 2.76 20.42
C ASP A 666 6.05 3.47 21.01
N ASP A 667 7.13 2.71 21.24
CA ASP A 667 8.36 3.18 21.86
C ASP A 667 9.56 2.90 20.94
N ALA A 668 10.39 3.91 20.68
CA ALA A 668 11.53 3.78 19.77
C ALA A 668 12.55 2.72 20.21
N TRP A 669 12.80 2.59 21.52
CA TRP A 669 13.71 1.59 22.06
C TRP A 669 13.21 0.15 21.81
N TRP A 670 11.89 -0.04 21.86
CA TRP A 670 11.26 -1.34 21.69
C TRP A 670 11.45 -1.85 20.27
N TRP A 671 11.24 -0.96 19.28
CA TRP A 671 11.51 -1.25 17.88
C TRP A 671 12.98 -1.51 17.60
N ALA A 672 13.89 -0.68 18.15
CA ALA A 672 15.33 -0.92 18.02
C ALA A 672 15.76 -2.31 18.53
N ARG A 673 15.21 -2.73 19.67
CA ARG A 673 15.42 -4.08 20.20
C ARG A 673 14.76 -5.16 19.32
N ARG A 674 13.61 -4.87 18.71
CA ARG A 674 12.96 -5.77 17.74
C ARG A 674 13.88 -6.07 16.58
N ASP A 675 14.54 -5.05 16.05
CA ASP A 675 15.43 -5.24 14.90
C ASP A 675 16.76 -5.88 15.28
N GLU A 676 17.28 -5.58 16.48
CA GLU A 676 18.40 -6.33 17.06
C GLU A 676 18.08 -7.84 17.10
N LYS A 677 16.97 -8.23 17.71
CA LYS A 677 16.59 -9.65 17.81
C LYS A 677 16.21 -10.26 16.46
N ALA A 678 15.63 -9.49 15.53
CA ALA A 678 15.39 -9.96 14.18
C ALA A 678 16.70 -10.31 13.43
N ARG A 679 17.78 -9.54 13.65
CA ARG A 679 19.11 -9.86 13.12
C ARG A 679 19.70 -11.11 13.79
N GLU A 680 19.55 -11.24 15.10
CA GLU A 680 19.95 -12.47 15.82
C GLU A 680 19.22 -13.70 15.25
N ILE A 681 17.89 -13.62 15.11
CA ILE A 681 17.06 -14.69 14.51
C ILE A 681 17.51 -15.02 13.08
N ALA A 682 17.81 -14.01 12.26
CA ALA A 682 18.26 -14.22 10.90
C ALA A 682 19.55 -15.07 10.82
N ALA A 683 20.44 -14.98 11.82
CA ALA A 683 21.64 -15.82 11.91
C ALA A 683 21.35 -17.32 12.10
N PHE A 684 20.14 -17.65 12.57
CA PHE A 684 19.63 -19.01 12.77
C PHE A 684 18.71 -19.49 11.64
N ARG A 685 18.59 -18.76 10.52
CA ARG A 685 17.71 -19.16 9.43
C ARG A 685 18.04 -20.57 8.92
N GLY A 686 17.04 -21.45 8.90
CA GLY A 686 17.15 -22.86 8.50
C GLY A 686 17.79 -23.78 9.54
N LYS A 687 18.28 -23.23 10.67
CA LYS A 687 18.99 -23.97 11.72
C LYS A 687 18.05 -24.35 12.86
N GLU A 688 18.52 -25.28 13.69
CA GLU A 688 17.88 -25.64 14.95
C GLU A 688 18.42 -24.75 16.09
N VAL A 689 17.55 -24.33 17.00
CA VAL A 689 17.88 -23.62 18.23
C VAL A 689 17.44 -24.53 19.38
N ASP A 690 18.36 -24.88 20.27
CA ASP A 690 18.06 -25.80 21.38
C ASP A 690 17.05 -25.18 22.36
N LEU A 691 17.21 -23.88 22.67
CA LEU A 691 16.34 -23.18 23.61
C LEU A 691 16.06 -21.73 23.17
N ALA A 692 14.80 -21.38 22.99
CA ALA A 692 14.36 -19.99 22.83
C ALA A 692 13.65 -19.51 24.11
N LEU A 693 14.12 -18.39 24.68
CA LEU A 693 13.50 -17.74 25.85
C LEU A 693 12.61 -16.59 25.38
N LEU A 694 11.31 -16.66 25.63
CA LEU A 694 10.33 -15.65 25.23
C LEU A 694 9.74 -14.99 26.47
N GLY A 695 9.69 -13.66 26.49
CA GLY A 695 9.06 -12.96 27.59
C GLY A 695 9.25 -11.46 27.59
N ASP A 696 9.21 -10.90 28.80
CA ASP A 696 9.26 -9.46 29.06
C ASP A 696 10.64 -9.00 29.59
N SER A 697 10.63 -8.00 30.49
CA SER A 697 11.83 -7.45 31.13
C SER A 697 12.64 -8.48 31.89
N ILE A 698 12.00 -9.50 32.48
CA ILE A 698 12.71 -10.58 33.18
C ILE A 698 13.44 -11.46 32.17
N THR A 699 12.88 -11.67 30.98
CA THR A 699 13.57 -12.41 29.92
C THR A 699 14.68 -11.56 29.29
N GLN A 700 14.47 -10.25 29.14
CA GLN A 700 15.52 -9.33 28.68
C GLN A 700 16.70 -9.28 29.64
N GLY A 701 16.46 -9.36 30.94
CA GLY A 701 17.51 -9.25 31.95
C GLY A 701 18.51 -10.42 31.98
N TRP A 702 18.30 -11.47 31.18
CA TRP A 702 19.32 -12.50 30.90
C TRP A 702 20.51 -11.95 30.10
N ASP A 703 20.32 -10.87 29.33
CA ASP A 703 21.37 -10.27 28.52
C ASP A 703 22.55 -9.84 29.42
N GLY A 704 23.73 -10.41 29.18
CA GLY A 704 24.94 -10.14 29.96
C GLY A 704 25.06 -10.90 31.29
N GLN A 705 24.13 -11.80 31.63
CA GLN A 705 24.22 -12.58 32.88
C GLN A 705 25.18 -13.77 32.75
N PRO A 706 26.02 -14.06 33.78
CA PRO A 706 26.84 -15.27 33.81
C PRO A 706 26.04 -16.57 33.66
N ALA A 707 24.79 -16.56 34.15
CA ALA A 707 23.86 -17.67 34.04
C ALA A 707 23.48 -17.99 32.58
N LEU A 708 23.37 -16.99 31.71
CA LEU A 708 23.12 -17.20 30.28
C LEU A 708 24.31 -17.89 29.61
N GLU A 709 25.52 -17.43 29.93
CA GLU A 709 26.75 -18.00 29.39
C GLU A 709 26.95 -19.45 29.85
N ARG A 710 26.54 -19.77 31.09
CA ARG A 710 26.48 -21.17 31.56
C ARG A 710 25.57 -22.03 30.69
N LEU A 711 24.35 -21.57 30.37
CA LEU A 711 23.45 -22.30 29.47
C LEU A 711 24.09 -22.46 28.09
N ARG A 712 24.67 -21.40 27.53
CA ARG A 712 25.29 -21.40 26.19
C ARG A 712 26.47 -22.37 26.03
N LYS A 713 27.08 -22.85 27.11
CA LYS A 713 28.14 -23.88 27.05
C LYS A 713 27.67 -25.22 26.49
N SER A 714 26.38 -25.55 26.59
CA SER A 714 25.84 -26.87 26.25
C SER A 714 24.70 -26.85 25.22
N ARG A 715 24.25 -25.67 24.81
CA ARG A 715 23.05 -25.49 23.99
C ARG A 715 23.06 -24.14 23.28
N THR A 716 22.46 -24.09 22.11
CA THR A 716 22.21 -22.84 21.38
C THR A 716 21.01 -22.14 22.01
N VAL A 717 21.24 -20.95 22.59
CA VAL A 717 20.19 -20.19 23.32
C VAL A 717 19.91 -18.86 22.65
N LEU A 718 18.63 -18.61 22.35
CA LEU A 718 18.13 -17.35 21.81
C LEU A 718 17.32 -16.60 22.89
N THR A 719 17.66 -15.35 23.18
CA THR A 719 16.99 -14.54 24.23
C THR A 719 16.08 -13.48 23.61
N LEU A 720 14.77 -13.68 23.73
CA LEU A 720 13.72 -12.89 23.07
C LEU A 720 12.80 -12.18 24.09
N GLY A 721 13.42 -11.50 25.05
CA GLY A 721 12.73 -10.72 26.08
C GLY A 721 12.68 -9.22 25.79
N TYR A 722 11.62 -8.51 26.15
CA TYR A 722 11.43 -7.07 25.91
C TYR A 722 10.91 -6.35 27.14
N ASN A 723 11.55 -5.25 27.53
CA ASN A 723 11.22 -4.54 28.75
C ASN A 723 9.75 -4.07 28.80
N GLY A 724 9.04 -4.47 29.87
CA GLY A 724 7.66 -4.07 30.10
C GLY A 724 6.64 -4.68 29.13
N ASP A 725 7.01 -5.69 28.33
CA ASP A 725 6.06 -6.36 27.43
C ASP A 725 4.91 -7.01 28.19
N THR A 726 3.72 -6.85 27.60
CA THR A 726 2.53 -7.61 27.99
C THR A 726 2.38 -8.85 27.13
N VAL A 727 1.44 -9.74 27.47
CA VAL A 727 1.14 -10.91 26.63
C VAL A 727 0.71 -10.49 25.22
N GLY A 728 -0.01 -9.38 25.09
CA GLY A 728 -0.41 -8.80 23.80
C GLY A 728 0.78 -8.40 22.93
N ASN A 729 1.80 -7.77 23.51
CA ASN A 729 3.02 -7.37 22.80
C ASN A 729 3.82 -8.59 22.30
N LEU A 730 4.03 -9.59 23.16
CA LEU A 730 4.73 -10.82 22.80
C LEU A 730 3.99 -11.60 21.69
N ARG A 731 2.65 -11.68 21.76
CA ARG A 731 1.84 -12.27 20.68
C ARG A 731 2.01 -11.53 19.35
N TRP A 732 2.09 -10.20 19.40
CA TRP A 732 2.37 -9.41 18.20
C TRP A 732 3.75 -9.79 17.64
N ARG A 733 4.81 -9.80 18.45
CA ARG A 733 6.16 -10.19 17.99
C ARG A 733 6.20 -11.59 17.35
N CYS A 734 5.51 -12.55 17.95
CA CYS A 734 5.40 -13.92 17.42
C CYS A 734 4.65 -13.99 16.07
N LEU A 735 3.62 -13.14 15.87
CA LEU A 735 2.92 -13.04 14.58
C LEU A 735 3.81 -12.43 13.48
N TRP A 736 4.71 -11.53 13.87
CA TRP A 736 5.50 -10.68 12.98
C TRP A 736 7.00 -11.04 12.92
N GLY A 737 7.30 -12.34 13.01
CA GLY A 737 8.60 -12.88 12.60
C GLY A 737 9.45 -13.49 13.71
N GLU A 738 9.11 -13.32 14.99
CA GLU A 738 10.02 -13.73 16.07
C GLU A 738 10.17 -15.26 16.23
N LEU A 739 9.19 -16.01 15.73
CA LEU A 739 9.20 -17.48 15.68
C LEU A 739 9.46 -18.02 14.27
N ASP A 740 9.76 -17.15 13.30
CA ASP A 740 9.87 -17.55 11.90
C ASP A 740 11.33 -17.79 11.51
N GLY A 741 11.56 -18.79 10.65
CA GLY A 741 12.85 -19.00 9.98
C GLY A 741 13.83 -19.94 10.69
N TYR A 742 13.60 -20.36 11.93
CA TYR A 742 14.40 -21.38 12.64
C TYR A 742 13.49 -22.47 13.23
N ARG A 743 14.08 -23.58 13.69
CA ARG A 743 13.34 -24.63 14.41
C ARG A 743 13.79 -24.65 15.87
N ALA A 744 12.89 -24.34 16.80
CA ALA A 744 13.18 -24.46 18.22
C ALA A 744 12.93 -25.91 18.69
N ARG A 745 13.82 -26.45 19.52
CA ARG A 745 13.56 -27.70 20.24
C ARG A 745 12.72 -27.42 21.49
N ASP A 746 13.18 -26.47 22.30
CA ASP A 746 12.50 -26.03 23.52
C ASP A 746 12.21 -24.53 23.47
N ILE A 747 11.00 -24.14 23.87
CA ILE A 747 10.55 -22.75 23.97
C ILE A 747 10.12 -22.51 25.41
N LEU A 748 10.85 -21.66 26.12
CA LEU A 748 10.49 -21.26 27.47
C LEU A 748 9.75 -19.92 27.44
N VAL A 749 8.57 -19.88 28.05
CA VAL A 749 7.72 -18.68 28.09
C VAL A 749 7.58 -18.21 29.53
N LEU A 750 8.02 -16.98 29.80
CA LEU A 750 7.80 -16.27 31.06
C LEU A 750 7.22 -14.88 30.75
N ILE A 751 5.92 -14.72 30.94
CA ILE A 751 5.18 -13.50 30.57
C ILE A 751 3.95 -13.32 31.48
N GLY A 752 3.47 -12.09 31.60
CA GLY A 752 2.23 -11.76 32.32
C GLY A 752 2.42 -10.89 33.56
N THR A 753 3.65 -10.66 34.02
CA THR A 753 3.85 -9.79 35.19
C THR A 753 3.47 -8.33 34.90
N ASN A 754 3.66 -7.85 33.67
CA ASN A 754 3.29 -6.48 33.30
C ASN A 754 1.79 -6.32 33.10
N ASP A 755 1.11 -7.36 32.63
CA ASP A 755 -0.35 -7.40 32.53
C ASP A 755 -1.00 -7.33 33.92
N LEU A 756 -0.49 -8.13 34.86
CA LEU A 756 -0.95 -8.12 36.25
C LEU A 756 -0.56 -6.82 36.98
N GLY A 757 0.54 -6.18 36.58
CA GLY A 757 1.07 -5.02 37.27
C GLY A 757 0.70 -3.64 36.72
N GLY A 758 0.28 -3.55 35.46
CA GLY A 758 0.02 -2.29 34.76
C GLY A 758 -1.42 -1.77 34.82
N GLY A 759 -2.38 -2.50 35.40
CA GLY A 759 -3.79 -2.07 35.47
C GLY A 759 -4.82 -3.19 35.63
N ASP A 760 -6.04 -2.95 35.13
CA ASP A 760 -7.32 -3.67 35.38
C ASP A 760 -7.40 -5.13 34.89
N ALA A 761 -6.34 -5.70 34.31
CA ALA A 761 -6.39 -7.06 33.75
C ALA A 761 -6.55 -8.11 34.86
N LYS A 762 -7.61 -8.93 34.77
CA LYS A 762 -7.83 -10.00 35.74
C LYS A 762 -6.97 -11.24 35.41
N PRO A 763 -6.65 -12.11 36.37
CA PRO A 763 -5.94 -13.36 36.11
C PRO A 763 -6.52 -14.19 34.94
N GLU A 764 -7.85 -14.18 34.80
CA GLU A 764 -8.59 -14.86 33.74
C GLU A 764 -8.34 -14.25 32.35
N ASP A 765 -8.19 -12.91 32.28
CA ASP A 765 -7.84 -12.21 31.04
C ASP A 765 -6.44 -12.65 30.61
N VAL A 766 -5.46 -12.55 31.51
CA VAL A 766 -4.06 -12.94 31.22
C VAL A 766 -3.98 -14.39 30.78
N PHE A 767 -4.69 -15.30 31.46
CA PHE A 767 -4.81 -16.70 31.05
C PHE A 767 -5.37 -16.85 29.63
N ALA A 768 -6.45 -16.13 29.29
CA ALA A 768 -7.04 -16.20 27.95
C ALA A 768 -6.06 -15.73 26.86
N ALA A 769 -5.23 -14.71 27.12
CA ALA A 769 -4.19 -14.29 26.18
C ALA A 769 -3.04 -15.29 26.10
N VAL A 770 -2.56 -15.84 27.23
CA VAL A 770 -1.47 -16.83 27.22
C VAL A 770 -1.90 -18.10 26.51
N ARG A 771 -3.15 -18.55 26.68
CA ARG A 771 -3.70 -19.67 25.90
C ARG A 771 -3.64 -19.41 24.39
N LYS A 772 -3.96 -18.20 23.94
CA LYS A 772 -3.83 -17.80 22.52
C LYS A 772 -2.37 -17.73 22.08
N LEU A 773 -1.44 -17.31 22.95
CA LEU A 773 -0.01 -17.30 22.68
C LEU A 773 0.53 -18.72 22.51
N VAL A 774 0.20 -19.64 23.42
CA VAL A 774 0.60 -21.06 23.33
C VAL A 774 0.08 -21.68 22.02
N ALA A 775 -1.17 -21.43 21.65
CA ALA A 775 -1.71 -21.89 20.37
C ALA A 775 -0.94 -21.32 19.15
N LEU A 776 -0.57 -20.04 19.18
CA LEU A 776 0.25 -19.43 18.14
C LEU A 776 1.65 -20.06 18.05
N ILE A 777 2.30 -20.30 19.19
CA ILE A 777 3.61 -20.98 19.25
C ILE A 777 3.48 -22.38 18.65
N ARG A 778 2.44 -23.15 19.00
CA ARG A 778 2.18 -24.49 18.43
C ARG A 778 2.00 -24.46 16.91
N ILE A 779 1.39 -23.40 16.37
CA ILE A 779 1.24 -23.24 14.91
C ILE A 779 2.58 -22.94 14.24
N LYS A 780 3.37 -22.03 14.83
CA LYS A 780 4.63 -21.53 14.26
C LYS A 780 5.81 -22.50 14.46
N GLN A 781 5.79 -23.26 15.56
CA GLN A 781 6.85 -24.16 16.01
C GLN A 781 6.22 -25.51 16.43
N PRO A 782 5.64 -26.28 15.48
CA PRO A 782 4.81 -27.46 15.79
C PRO A 782 5.54 -28.60 16.52
N ASN A 783 6.87 -28.66 16.37
CA ASN A 783 7.72 -29.70 16.96
C ASN A 783 8.38 -29.27 18.28
N ALA A 784 8.25 -28.00 18.68
CA ALA A 784 8.87 -27.52 19.90
C ALA A 784 8.09 -27.98 21.15
N ARG A 785 8.82 -28.25 22.25
CA ARG A 785 8.24 -28.36 23.59
C ARG A 785 8.13 -26.97 24.20
N ILE A 786 6.96 -26.63 24.72
CA ILE A 786 6.68 -25.33 25.32
C ILE A 786 6.73 -25.47 26.84
N HIS A 787 7.69 -24.80 27.46
CA HIS A 787 7.86 -24.72 28.91
C HIS A 787 7.27 -23.39 29.41
N LEU A 788 6.02 -23.42 29.85
CA LEU A 788 5.34 -22.27 30.43
C LEU A 788 5.74 -22.14 31.90
N LEU A 789 6.46 -21.07 32.25
CA LEU A 789 6.77 -20.77 33.63
C LEU A 789 5.62 -20.05 34.32
N ALA A 790 5.41 -20.37 35.59
CA ALA A 790 4.64 -19.54 36.51
C ALA A 790 5.19 -18.10 36.52
N VAL A 791 4.29 -17.11 36.60
CA VAL A 791 4.69 -15.72 36.86
C VAL A 791 5.41 -15.68 38.21
N LEU A 792 6.64 -15.17 38.20
CA LEU A 792 7.49 -15.17 39.39
C LEU A 792 6.90 -14.33 40.53
N PRO A 793 7.14 -14.71 41.80
CA PRO A 793 6.81 -13.86 42.94
C PRO A 793 7.50 -12.49 42.83
N ARG A 794 6.75 -11.44 43.18
CA ARG A 794 7.26 -10.06 43.27
C ARG A 794 6.62 -9.33 44.45
N ASP A 795 7.33 -8.33 44.96
CA ASP A 795 6.82 -7.37 45.95
C ASP A 795 6.88 -5.95 45.36
N VAL A 796 5.80 -5.18 45.52
CA VAL A 796 5.66 -3.83 44.93
C VAL A 796 5.49 -2.73 45.97
N GLY A 797 5.78 -3.00 47.24
CA GLY A 797 5.72 -2.01 48.31
C GLY A 797 6.79 -0.92 48.25
N GLY A 798 6.39 0.34 48.38
CA GLY A 798 7.26 1.42 48.84
C GLY A 798 7.45 1.37 50.37
N LYS A 799 8.33 2.21 50.94
CA LYS A 799 8.64 2.23 52.39
C LYS A 799 7.42 2.45 53.31
N GLU A 800 6.29 2.96 52.81
CA GLU A 800 5.14 3.36 53.63
C GLU A 800 3.82 2.58 53.38
N THR A 801 3.70 1.78 52.32
CA THR A 801 2.49 0.94 52.10
C THR A 801 2.82 -0.33 51.29
N PRO A 802 2.72 -1.53 51.89
CA PRO A 802 2.85 -2.79 51.15
C PRO A 802 1.61 -3.01 50.27
N ARG A 803 1.75 -3.03 48.95
CA ARG A 803 0.74 -3.63 48.05
C ARG A 803 1.17 -5.05 47.73
N LEU A 804 0.39 -6.02 48.21
CA LEU A 804 0.59 -7.44 47.94
C LEU A 804 -0.20 -7.82 46.66
N TRP A 805 0.49 -8.19 45.58
CA TRP A 805 -0.08 -8.97 44.46
C TRP A 805 0.13 -10.50 44.47
N PRO A 806 0.67 -11.16 45.52
CA PRO A 806 0.75 -12.61 45.58
C PRO A 806 -0.56 -13.34 45.24
N ASP A 807 -1.71 -12.81 45.63
CA ASP A 807 -3.00 -13.46 45.36
C ASP A 807 -3.38 -13.45 43.87
N ARG A 808 -3.10 -12.36 43.15
CA ARG A 808 -3.35 -12.25 41.72
C ARG A 808 -2.40 -13.13 40.91
N ILE A 809 -1.12 -13.15 41.31
CA ILE A 809 -0.11 -14.02 40.70
C ILE A 809 -0.46 -15.49 40.94
N SER A 810 -0.81 -15.86 42.18
CA SER A 810 -1.21 -17.22 42.54
C SER A 810 -2.48 -17.65 41.79
N ALA A 811 -3.47 -16.76 41.66
CA ALA A 811 -4.67 -17.04 40.86
C ALA A 811 -4.35 -17.26 39.38
N CYS A 812 -3.45 -16.45 38.81
CA CYS A 812 -3.04 -16.59 37.41
C CYS A 812 -2.25 -17.88 37.18
N ASN A 813 -1.31 -18.20 38.07
CA ASN A 813 -0.49 -19.41 37.97
C ASN A 813 -1.33 -20.70 38.08
N ARG A 814 -2.35 -20.72 38.94
CA ARG A 814 -3.33 -21.84 38.99
C ARG A 814 -4.06 -22.05 37.67
N LEU A 815 -4.34 -20.97 36.93
CA LEU A 815 -4.94 -21.08 35.60
C LEU A 815 -3.93 -21.58 34.55
N PHE A 816 -2.68 -21.11 34.62
CA PHE A 816 -1.62 -21.52 33.68
C PHE A 816 -1.30 -23.01 33.76
N GLU A 817 -1.39 -23.62 34.96
CA GLU A 817 -1.24 -25.06 35.16
C GLU A 817 -2.18 -25.87 34.24
N GLY A 818 -3.41 -25.39 34.04
CA GLY A 818 -4.40 -26.03 33.16
C GLY A 818 -4.07 -26.01 31.66
N LEU A 819 -2.99 -25.33 31.24
CA LEU A 819 -2.51 -25.37 29.84
C LEU A 819 -1.55 -26.53 29.56
N ALA A 820 -1.03 -27.18 30.60
CA ALA A 820 -0.12 -28.30 30.42
C ALA A 820 -0.87 -29.52 29.87
N ASP A 821 -0.33 -30.12 28.81
CA ASP A 821 -0.85 -31.35 28.19
C ASP A 821 0.08 -32.56 28.41
N GLY A 822 1.25 -32.34 29.02
CA GLY A 822 2.26 -33.35 29.30
C GLY A 822 2.95 -33.93 28.05
N ARG A 823 2.70 -33.36 26.86
CA ARG A 823 3.26 -33.81 25.58
C ARG A 823 4.01 -32.71 24.86
N HIS A 824 3.34 -31.56 24.68
CA HIS A 824 3.84 -30.40 23.96
C HIS A 824 3.92 -29.16 24.83
N VAL A 825 3.08 -29.06 25.86
CA VAL A 825 3.04 -27.93 26.79
C VAL A 825 3.24 -28.46 28.20
N PHE A 826 4.23 -27.89 28.88
CA PHE A 826 4.62 -28.23 30.25
C PHE A 826 4.57 -26.97 31.09
N PHE A 827 3.89 -27.03 32.23
CA PHE A 827 3.85 -25.94 33.19
C PHE A 827 4.87 -26.17 34.31
N HIS A 828 5.60 -25.13 34.70
CA HIS A 828 6.60 -25.21 35.75
C HIS A 828 6.44 -24.05 36.74
N ASP A 829 6.06 -24.37 37.98
CA ASP A 829 6.07 -23.42 39.08
C ASP A 829 7.41 -23.43 39.80
N VAL A 830 8.30 -22.51 39.42
CA VAL A 830 9.60 -22.30 40.07
C VAL A 830 9.54 -21.25 41.18
N GLY A 831 8.37 -20.68 41.45
CA GLY A 831 8.22 -19.52 42.34
C GLY A 831 8.70 -19.79 43.76
N ALA A 832 8.53 -21.02 44.26
CA ALA A 832 8.99 -21.42 45.60
C ALA A 832 10.51 -21.24 45.80
N ARG A 833 11.32 -21.32 44.74
CA ARG A 833 12.78 -21.12 44.81
C ARG A 833 13.18 -19.66 45.04
N PHE A 834 12.23 -18.74 44.88
CA PHE A 834 12.40 -17.29 45.09
C PHE A 834 11.83 -16.83 46.43
N LEU A 835 11.40 -17.76 47.28
CA LEU A 835 10.88 -17.48 48.62
C LEU A 835 11.89 -17.86 49.70
N ASP A 836 11.86 -17.16 50.83
CA ASP A 836 12.60 -17.52 52.03
C ASP A 836 11.88 -18.60 52.85
N ALA A 837 12.49 -19.05 53.96
CA ALA A 837 11.91 -20.07 54.83
C ALA A 837 10.56 -19.67 55.46
N THR A 838 10.19 -18.39 55.42
CA THR A 838 8.90 -17.87 55.90
C THR A 838 7.85 -17.74 54.78
N GLY A 839 8.18 -18.13 53.55
CA GLY A 839 7.31 -18.03 52.39
C GLY A 839 7.23 -16.61 51.80
N ARG A 840 8.13 -15.70 52.19
CA ARG A 840 8.21 -14.33 51.66
C ARG A 840 9.22 -14.22 50.54
N LEU A 841 9.10 -13.20 49.69
CA LEU A 841 10.07 -12.95 48.63
C LEU A 841 11.48 -12.84 49.20
N ASN A 842 12.38 -13.70 48.74
CA ASN A 842 13.79 -13.62 49.12
C ASN A 842 14.44 -12.43 48.38
N ALA A 843 14.44 -11.26 49.03
CA ALA A 843 14.95 -10.02 48.45
C ALA A 843 16.42 -10.09 48.00
N ALA A 844 17.22 -11.01 48.55
CA ALA A 844 18.62 -11.20 48.15
C ALA A 844 18.77 -11.75 46.71
N LEU A 845 17.70 -12.25 46.09
CA LEU A 845 17.70 -12.77 44.72
C LEU A 845 17.21 -11.74 43.68
N PHE A 846 16.86 -10.52 44.09
CA PHE A 846 16.27 -9.49 43.23
C PHE A 846 17.01 -8.16 43.32
N TRP A 847 16.96 -7.35 42.27
CA TRP A 847 17.44 -5.97 42.29
C TRP A 847 16.43 -5.00 42.92
N ASP A 848 15.16 -5.16 42.55
CA ASP A 848 14.08 -4.23 42.84
C ASP A 848 12.80 -4.95 43.30
N ARG A 849 12.97 -6.17 43.83
CA ARG A 849 11.87 -7.08 44.25
C ARG A 849 10.94 -7.53 43.11
N LEU A 850 11.36 -7.34 41.85
CA LEU A 850 10.69 -7.83 40.65
C LEU A 850 11.67 -8.54 39.71
N HIS A 851 12.77 -7.89 39.39
CA HIS A 851 13.79 -8.39 38.47
C HIS A 851 14.86 -9.18 39.24
N PRO A 852 15.09 -10.46 38.88
CA PRO A 852 16.18 -11.24 39.47
C PRO A 852 17.54 -10.55 39.30
N ASN A 853 18.41 -10.69 40.29
CA ASN A 853 19.81 -10.29 40.20
C ASN A 853 20.68 -11.48 39.71
N PRO A 854 22.01 -11.35 39.55
CA PRO A 854 22.84 -12.45 39.05
C PRO A 854 22.67 -13.78 39.82
N SER A 855 22.49 -13.71 41.15
CA SER A 855 22.20 -14.90 41.98
C SER A 855 20.81 -15.48 41.67
N GLY A 856 19.81 -14.62 41.49
CA GLY A 856 18.45 -15.04 41.09
C GLY A 856 18.39 -15.65 39.69
N TYR A 857 19.12 -15.11 38.71
CA TYR A 857 19.28 -15.75 37.40
C TYR A 857 20.05 -17.08 37.48
N GLY A 858 20.97 -17.21 38.43
CA GLY A 858 21.60 -18.50 38.76
C GLY A 858 20.57 -19.57 39.15
N VAL A 859 19.62 -19.21 40.03
CA VAL A 859 18.51 -20.10 40.42
C VAL A 859 17.62 -20.45 39.22
N LEU A 860 17.27 -19.47 38.37
CA LEU A 860 16.51 -19.75 37.15
C LEU A 860 17.26 -20.71 36.21
N ALA A 861 18.57 -20.53 36.02
CA ALA A 861 19.36 -21.39 35.15
C ALA A 861 19.42 -22.83 35.66
N GLU A 862 19.54 -23.04 36.98
CA GLU A 862 19.50 -24.38 37.58
C GLU A 862 18.15 -25.06 37.35
N GLU A 863 17.04 -24.34 37.55
CA GLU A 863 15.71 -24.90 37.29
C GLU A 863 15.49 -25.19 35.80
N ILE A 864 15.95 -24.32 34.89
CA ILE A 864 15.91 -24.57 33.44
C ILE A 864 16.73 -25.81 33.07
N GLU A 865 17.95 -25.96 33.59
CA GLU A 865 18.77 -27.15 33.37
C GLU A 865 18.06 -28.41 33.87
N ARG A 866 17.45 -28.35 35.07
CA ARG A 866 16.67 -29.44 35.65
C ARG A 866 15.50 -29.82 34.74
N MET A 867 14.66 -28.86 34.33
CA MET A 867 13.51 -29.10 33.45
C MET A 867 13.90 -29.75 32.13
N LEU A 868 15.01 -29.32 31.54
CA LEU A 868 15.45 -29.79 30.23
C LEU A 868 16.25 -31.11 30.31
N SER A 869 16.70 -31.51 31.51
CA SER A 869 17.43 -32.77 31.76
C SER A 869 16.52 -33.98 31.95
N VAL A 870 15.25 -33.79 32.29
CA VAL A 870 14.27 -34.88 32.41
C VAL A 870 13.91 -35.39 31.01
N ARG A 871 14.62 -36.40 30.54
CA ARG A 871 14.22 -37.21 29.37
C ARG A 871 13.12 -38.16 29.83
N ASN A 872 11.91 -37.99 29.30
CA ASN A 872 10.96 -39.10 29.16
C ASN A 872 11.30 -39.88 27.91
#